data_AF-A0A4V3GNS9-F1
#
_entry.id   AF-A0A4V3GNS9-F1
#
_cell.length_a   1.000
_cell.length_b   1.000
_cell.length_c   1.000
_cell.angle_alpha   90.00
_cell.angle_beta   90.00
_cell.angle_gamma   90.00
#
_symmetry.space_group_name_H-M   'P 1'
#
loop_
_entity.id
_entity.type
_entity.pdbx_description
1 polymer ?
#
loop_
_entity_poly.entity_id
_entity_poly.type
_entity_poly.pdbx_seq_one_letter_code
_entity_poly.pdbx_strand_id
1 'polypeptide(L)'
;MADPIVDELRRLAGPDLYRRNAFRISGLLADANARTTRQVAQRLRAALEVGADIDLGAATSRDPHEIQAACDLILGDPRRRLVHEVFAPWGDDVSGCGCHPKVHEDHDAAVAAHNDSIDREQSRGTPDAEWSRASQSWSRVVGALTNHLEYRVRELDDRQLDDSAVAGIERELPRTLVQPAVDLAVAGPLGRAGMLVKTARRFPKAETVHRSLIEAAAAPLYEDLEERRTQVARRIGEEPVDPIVAEIERDLLPHLQRLDALLPPEQNHRTSALHDQLAILLNNCAVDLMNRGTAADGRAERWLDRATKLVIDQRDRDLIDENREALLENQRAMREFREQVDYLFRMRGKYAAQRLLRQARAQPSSPSVRAEIDQMLAELAAGTFNSVHSPPPQVKRPPVSPKRRRRRRLVAWLLVLALIGLGVWHWWPRKLNISSDKISDNAPAGTCLDQTDSSPTDLRGADCDSPHWGEIIGYVAITKVPATYPGDDQANALGQFLCGEKMVQQRLNADVYDVTTLHAPAQRWNNGKNSSKYENYAACVVHRHDGLDLESGVTPIAELKDPKPVAMDLQATKVADNAPVGSCVQGRVDGEALAGKVKIVRCSEWHWGQIFGYPTLYEAGQSFPGDSEVNAVSRNACAARIPSLPGFATWVGPPSYPSWEDPNQVKYAVCLVHRADNKPFKGAAE
;
A
#
# COMPACT_ATOMS: atom_id res chain seq x y z
N MET A 1 1.46 -0.76 -33.32
CA MET A 1 2.21 -2.04 -33.31
C MET A 1 3.44 -1.83 -32.46
N ALA A 2 3.85 -2.82 -31.65
CA ALA A 2 5.05 -2.70 -30.82
C ALA A 2 6.31 -2.63 -31.70
N ASP A 3 7.31 -1.85 -31.28
CA ASP A 3 8.57 -1.64 -31.99
C ASP A 3 9.51 -2.82 -31.72
N PRO A 4 9.85 -3.67 -32.71
CA PRO A 4 10.63 -4.88 -32.49
C PRO A 4 12.04 -4.64 -31.93
N ILE A 5 12.61 -3.45 -32.14
CA ILE A 5 13.92 -3.08 -31.60
C ILE A 5 13.81 -2.84 -30.09
N VAL A 6 12.83 -2.03 -29.70
CA VAL A 6 12.57 -1.71 -28.29
C VAL A 6 12.21 -2.98 -27.52
N ASP A 7 11.36 -3.83 -28.11
CA ASP A 7 10.96 -5.10 -27.50
C ASP A 7 12.16 -6.05 -27.33
N GLU A 8 13.05 -6.13 -28.33
CA GLU A 8 14.23 -6.99 -28.24
C GLU A 8 15.26 -6.47 -27.22
N LEU A 9 15.53 -5.16 -27.21
CA LEU A 9 16.41 -4.54 -26.23
C LEU A 9 15.93 -4.76 -24.80
N ARG A 10 14.62 -4.65 -24.57
CA ARG A 10 14.02 -4.88 -23.25
C ARG A 10 14.01 -6.35 -22.86
N ARG A 11 13.83 -7.27 -23.81
CA ARG A 11 13.92 -8.71 -23.55
C ARG A 11 15.34 -9.14 -23.19
N LEU A 12 16.36 -8.53 -23.80
CA LEU A 12 17.77 -8.79 -23.48
C LEU A 12 18.26 -8.05 -22.23
N ALA A 13 17.64 -6.92 -21.88
CA ALA A 13 17.97 -6.12 -20.71
C ALA A 13 17.77 -6.93 -19.42
N GLY A 14 18.86 -7.54 -18.93
CA GLY A 14 18.87 -8.31 -17.69
C GLY A 14 20.19 -9.07 -17.50
N PRO A 15 20.33 -9.86 -16.42
CA PRO A 15 21.57 -10.55 -16.09
C PRO A 15 22.02 -11.59 -17.13
N ASP A 16 21.15 -11.96 -18.08
CA ASP A 16 21.46 -12.89 -19.17
C ASP A 16 21.76 -12.18 -20.50
N LEU A 17 21.93 -10.84 -20.52
CA LEU A 17 22.12 -10.00 -21.71
C LEU A 17 23.05 -10.64 -22.75
N TYR A 18 24.24 -11.06 -22.31
CA TYR A 18 25.25 -11.65 -23.17
C TYR A 18 25.07 -13.15 -23.41
N ARG A 19 24.46 -13.88 -22.45
CA ARG A 19 24.21 -15.33 -22.58
C ARG A 19 23.11 -15.62 -23.61
N ARG A 20 22.14 -14.71 -23.75
CA ARG A 20 21.05 -14.80 -24.75
C ARG A 20 21.36 -14.12 -26.07
N ASN A 21 22.57 -13.57 -26.22
CA ASN A 21 22.96 -12.89 -27.45
C ASN A 21 23.21 -13.92 -28.56
N ALA A 22 22.56 -13.76 -29.71
CA ALA A 22 22.58 -14.72 -30.80
C ALA A 22 23.99 -14.93 -31.40
N PHE A 23 24.80 -13.87 -31.49
CA PHE A 23 26.18 -13.98 -31.98
C PHE A 23 27.06 -14.73 -30.98
N ARG A 24 26.88 -14.51 -29.67
CA ARG A 24 27.61 -15.27 -28.64
C ARG A 24 27.21 -16.74 -28.58
N ILE A 25 25.91 -17.03 -28.67
CA ILE A 25 25.40 -18.41 -28.72
C ILE A 25 25.98 -19.15 -29.92
N SER A 26 26.00 -18.51 -31.10
CA SER A 26 26.49 -19.14 -32.34
C SER A 26 28.01 -19.11 -32.52
N GLY A 27 28.74 -18.34 -31.70
CA GLY A 27 30.18 -18.12 -31.85
C GLY A 27 30.57 -17.26 -33.05
N LEU A 28 29.60 -16.56 -33.66
CA LEU A 28 29.82 -15.66 -34.79
C LEU A 28 30.20 -14.26 -34.29
N LEU A 29 30.95 -13.52 -35.12
CA LEU A 29 31.16 -12.08 -34.96
C LEU A 29 29.97 -11.30 -35.55
N ALA A 30 29.78 -10.05 -35.12
CA ALA A 30 28.68 -9.21 -35.59
C ALA A 30 28.73 -8.92 -37.11
N ASP A 31 29.93 -8.92 -37.69
CA ASP A 31 30.20 -8.73 -39.13
C ASP A 31 29.84 -9.97 -39.99
N ALA A 32 29.44 -11.09 -39.37
CA ALA A 32 29.13 -12.32 -40.10
C ALA A 32 28.01 -12.09 -41.13
N ASN A 33 28.34 -12.27 -42.40
CA ASN A 33 27.37 -12.17 -43.49
C ASN A 33 26.42 -13.38 -43.54
N ALA A 34 25.32 -13.25 -44.29
CA ALA A 34 24.30 -14.30 -44.40
C ALA A 34 24.85 -15.64 -44.92
N ARG A 35 25.91 -15.63 -45.73
CA ARG A 35 26.54 -16.84 -46.24
C ARG A 35 27.26 -17.58 -45.11
N THR A 36 28.07 -16.88 -44.32
CA THR A 36 28.78 -17.44 -43.17
C THR A 36 27.79 -18.02 -42.15
N THR A 37 26.72 -17.28 -41.82
CA THR A 37 25.70 -17.75 -40.88
C THR A 37 24.98 -19.00 -41.38
N ARG A 38 24.59 -19.04 -42.67
CA ARG A 38 23.98 -20.25 -43.26
C ARG A 38 24.94 -21.44 -43.26
N GLN A 39 26.22 -21.19 -43.51
CA GLN A 39 27.23 -22.25 -43.49
C GLN A 39 27.37 -22.88 -42.10
N VAL A 40 27.35 -22.07 -41.04
CA VAL A 40 27.34 -22.58 -39.65
C VAL A 40 26.07 -23.38 -39.38
N ALA A 41 24.89 -22.85 -39.71
CA ALA A 41 23.62 -23.57 -39.53
C ALA A 41 23.57 -24.91 -40.30
N GLN A 42 24.08 -24.93 -41.54
CA GLN A 42 24.15 -26.16 -42.34
C GLN A 42 25.11 -27.19 -41.76
N ARG A 43 26.30 -26.76 -41.29
CA ARG A 43 27.26 -27.65 -40.62
C ARG A 43 26.64 -28.26 -39.35
N LEU A 44 25.93 -27.45 -38.58
CA LEU A 44 25.25 -27.89 -37.36
C LEU A 44 24.19 -28.96 -37.63
N ARG A 45 23.32 -28.73 -38.62
CA ARG A 45 22.31 -29.71 -39.04
C ARG A 45 22.95 -31.01 -39.53
N ALA A 46 23.98 -30.91 -40.36
CA ALA A 46 24.66 -32.09 -40.89
C ALA A 46 25.32 -32.93 -39.77
N ALA A 47 25.93 -32.31 -38.77
CA ALA A 47 26.54 -33.04 -37.66
C ALA A 47 25.51 -33.67 -36.72
N LEU A 48 24.38 -32.98 -36.48
CA LEU A 48 23.24 -33.53 -35.74
C LEU A 48 22.69 -34.79 -36.42
N GLU A 49 22.56 -34.78 -37.75
CA GLU A 49 22.07 -35.92 -38.53
C GLU A 49 22.98 -37.15 -38.42
N VAL A 50 24.29 -36.97 -38.25
CA VAL A 50 25.28 -38.07 -38.18
C VAL A 50 25.79 -38.34 -36.75
N GLY A 51 25.31 -37.61 -35.74
CA GLY A 51 25.75 -37.75 -34.35
C GLY A 51 27.22 -37.34 -34.11
N ALA A 52 27.77 -36.44 -34.94
CA ALA A 52 29.15 -35.98 -34.80
C ALA A 52 29.26 -34.77 -33.86
N ASP A 53 30.34 -34.69 -33.09
CA ASP A 53 30.69 -33.51 -32.31
C ASP A 53 31.23 -32.40 -33.24
N ILE A 54 30.84 -31.15 -33.00
CA ILE A 54 31.31 -30.01 -33.80
C ILE A 54 32.12 -29.08 -32.91
N ASP A 55 33.32 -28.75 -33.39
CA ASP A 55 34.05 -27.61 -32.85
C ASP A 55 33.37 -26.30 -33.30
N LEU A 56 32.57 -25.74 -32.39
CA LEU A 56 31.87 -24.47 -32.54
C LEU A 56 32.69 -23.28 -32.02
N GLY A 57 33.99 -23.49 -31.72
CA GLY A 57 34.91 -22.43 -31.34
C GLY A 57 34.44 -21.65 -30.10
N ALA A 58 34.22 -20.34 -30.28
CA ALA A 58 33.88 -19.39 -29.23
C ALA A 58 32.38 -19.35 -28.83
N ALA A 59 31.57 -20.26 -29.37
CA ALA A 59 30.16 -20.39 -29.01
C ALA A 59 29.95 -20.60 -27.49
N THR A 60 29.05 -19.83 -26.90
CA THR A 60 28.71 -19.96 -25.47
C THR A 60 27.75 -21.11 -25.19
N SER A 61 26.99 -21.56 -26.18
CA SER A 61 26.13 -22.74 -26.09
C SER A 61 26.75 -23.94 -26.80
N ARG A 62 26.44 -25.13 -26.29
CA ARG A 62 26.72 -26.42 -26.93
C ARG A 62 25.44 -27.12 -27.37
N ASP A 63 24.26 -26.54 -27.09
CA ASP A 63 22.97 -27.07 -27.53
C ASP A 63 22.75 -26.73 -29.02
N PRO A 64 22.70 -27.73 -29.90
CA PRO A 64 22.48 -27.48 -31.32
C PRO A 64 21.13 -26.80 -31.63
N HIS A 65 20.10 -27.01 -30.83
CA HIS A 65 18.82 -26.33 -31.06
C HIS A 65 18.91 -24.84 -30.75
N GLU A 66 19.64 -24.47 -29.70
CA GLU A 66 19.85 -23.07 -29.31
C GLU A 66 20.71 -22.34 -30.36
N ILE A 67 21.77 -22.98 -30.85
CA ILE A 67 22.63 -22.43 -31.91
C ILE A 67 21.85 -22.25 -33.21
N GLN A 68 21.03 -23.25 -33.59
CA GLN A 68 20.18 -23.15 -34.77
C GLN A 68 19.20 -21.97 -34.65
N ALA A 69 18.54 -21.82 -33.50
CA ALA A 69 17.64 -20.69 -33.23
C ALA A 69 18.35 -19.33 -33.27
N ALA A 70 19.59 -19.27 -32.77
CA ALA A 70 20.42 -18.06 -32.85
C ALA A 70 20.80 -17.71 -34.30
N CYS A 71 21.21 -18.69 -35.11
CA CYS A 71 21.45 -18.49 -36.53
C CYS A 71 20.18 -18.05 -37.28
N ASP A 72 19.03 -18.64 -36.96
CA ASP A 72 17.73 -18.27 -37.56
C ASP A 72 17.32 -16.85 -37.16
N LEU A 73 17.63 -16.39 -35.94
CA LEU A 73 17.43 -15.01 -35.52
C LEU A 73 18.33 -14.05 -36.32
N ILE A 74 19.61 -14.37 -36.48
CA ILE A 74 20.57 -13.56 -37.26
C ILE A 74 20.17 -13.48 -38.73
N LEU A 75 19.62 -14.55 -39.30
CA LEU A 75 19.15 -14.61 -40.69
C LEU A 75 17.72 -14.07 -40.88
N GLY A 76 16.98 -13.86 -39.79
CA GLY A 76 15.56 -13.54 -39.77
C GLY A 76 15.30 -12.03 -39.85
N ASP A 77 14.81 -11.45 -38.75
CA ASP A 77 14.45 -10.03 -38.70
C ASP A 77 15.71 -9.15 -38.54
N PRO A 78 16.05 -8.30 -39.53
CA PRO A 78 17.27 -7.50 -39.51
C PRO A 78 17.27 -6.45 -38.39
N ARG A 79 16.09 -6.01 -37.92
CA ARG A 79 15.97 -5.11 -36.76
C ARG A 79 16.42 -5.79 -35.47
N ARG A 80 16.02 -7.05 -35.28
CA ARG A 80 16.45 -7.85 -34.13
C ARG A 80 17.92 -8.18 -34.24
N ARG A 81 18.39 -8.57 -35.43
CA ARG A 81 19.82 -8.78 -35.69
C ARG A 81 20.66 -7.57 -35.24
N LEU A 82 20.29 -6.35 -35.66
CA LEU A 82 21.01 -5.12 -35.32
C LEU A 82 21.13 -4.91 -33.79
N VAL A 83 20.08 -5.23 -33.04
CA VAL A 83 20.11 -5.18 -31.57
C VAL A 83 21.15 -6.15 -30.98
N HIS A 84 21.25 -7.37 -31.52
CA HIS A 84 22.25 -8.34 -31.06
C HIS A 84 23.68 -7.94 -31.46
N GLU A 85 23.86 -7.24 -32.58
CA GLU A 85 25.18 -6.72 -33.00
C GLU A 85 25.75 -5.70 -32.00
N VAL A 86 24.90 -4.89 -31.35
CA VAL A 86 25.32 -3.90 -30.33
C VAL A 86 25.98 -4.55 -29.11
N PHE A 87 25.67 -5.82 -28.82
CA PHE A 87 26.19 -6.52 -27.64
C PHE A 87 27.08 -7.72 -28.00
N ALA A 88 27.57 -7.76 -29.25
CA ALA A 88 28.47 -8.78 -29.77
C ALA A 88 29.79 -8.14 -30.21
N PRO A 89 30.91 -8.87 -30.19
CA PRO A 89 32.16 -8.37 -30.75
C PRO A 89 32.00 -8.03 -32.24
N TRP A 90 32.46 -6.85 -32.65
CA TRP A 90 32.44 -6.38 -34.03
C TRP A 90 33.63 -6.92 -34.83
N GLY A 91 34.75 -7.19 -34.16
CA GLY A 91 35.98 -7.63 -34.82
C GLY A 91 36.71 -6.52 -35.57
N ASP A 92 37.77 -6.92 -36.29
CA ASP A 92 38.78 -6.01 -36.82
C ASP A 92 38.51 -5.52 -38.26
N ASP A 93 37.47 -6.03 -38.94
CA ASP A 93 37.13 -5.58 -40.28
C ASP A 93 36.40 -4.23 -40.26
N VAL A 94 37.20 -3.17 -40.40
CA VAL A 94 36.75 -1.77 -40.40
C VAL A 94 36.65 -1.19 -41.81
N SER A 95 37.00 -1.99 -42.84
CA SER A 95 37.27 -1.48 -44.19
C SER A 95 36.04 -0.89 -44.88
N GLY A 96 34.84 -1.35 -44.49
CA GLY A 96 33.57 -0.88 -45.02
C GLY A 96 32.92 0.27 -44.25
N CYS A 97 33.07 0.32 -42.92
CA CYS A 97 32.26 1.20 -42.07
C CYS A 97 32.80 2.64 -41.93
N GLY A 98 34.05 2.88 -42.32
CA GLY A 98 34.71 4.18 -42.18
C GLY A 98 35.00 4.59 -40.74
N CYS A 99 34.79 3.69 -39.77
CA CYS A 99 35.15 3.91 -38.37
C CYS A 99 36.67 3.85 -38.19
N HIS A 100 37.19 4.60 -37.24
CA HIS A 100 38.57 4.42 -36.80
C HIS A 100 38.69 3.06 -36.09
N PRO A 101 39.75 2.23 -36.34
CA PRO A 101 39.88 0.90 -35.74
C PRO A 101 39.67 0.84 -34.23
N LYS A 102 40.23 1.83 -33.54
CA LYS A 102 40.04 2.03 -32.09
C LYS A 102 38.57 2.03 -31.61
N VAL A 103 37.60 2.44 -32.43
CA VAL A 103 36.18 2.41 -32.05
C VAL A 103 35.69 0.98 -31.88
N HIS A 104 36.08 0.07 -32.78
CA HIS A 104 35.75 -1.36 -32.66
C HIS A 104 36.47 -1.98 -31.46
N GLU A 105 37.76 -1.70 -31.29
CA GLU A 105 38.53 -2.17 -30.13
C GLU A 105 37.91 -1.72 -28.79
N ASP A 106 37.55 -0.43 -28.69
CA ASP A 106 36.93 0.13 -27.48
C ASP A 106 35.52 -0.46 -27.25
N HIS A 107 34.77 -0.75 -28.33
CA HIS A 107 33.45 -1.38 -28.26
C HIS A 107 33.54 -2.82 -27.74
N ASP A 108 34.41 -3.62 -28.35
CA ASP A 108 34.58 -5.02 -27.99
C ASP A 108 35.13 -5.14 -26.56
N ALA A 109 36.00 -4.21 -26.15
CA ALA A 109 36.43 -4.08 -24.75
C ALA A 109 35.29 -3.69 -23.79
N ALA A 110 34.32 -2.87 -24.23
CA ALA A 110 33.14 -2.52 -23.44
C ALA A 110 32.19 -3.71 -23.27
N VAL A 111 31.93 -4.45 -24.34
CA VAL A 111 31.14 -5.69 -24.34
C VAL A 111 31.77 -6.73 -23.41
N ALA A 112 33.09 -6.97 -23.55
CA ALA A 112 33.80 -7.92 -22.71
C ALA A 112 33.79 -7.51 -21.24
N ALA A 113 34.11 -6.26 -20.92
CA ALA A 113 34.13 -5.78 -19.53
C ALA A 113 32.77 -5.87 -18.84
N HIS A 114 31.68 -5.55 -19.55
CA HIS A 114 30.34 -5.62 -18.99
C HIS A 114 29.86 -7.06 -18.80
N ASN A 115 30.18 -7.95 -19.75
CA ASN A 115 29.94 -9.38 -19.58
C ASN A 115 30.66 -9.94 -18.36
N ASP A 116 31.96 -9.66 -18.24
CA ASP A 116 32.79 -10.14 -17.13
C ASP A 116 32.27 -9.64 -15.78
N SER A 117 31.79 -8.41 -15.70
CA SER A 117 31.19 -7.89 -14.46
C SER A 117 29.91 -8.62 -14.08
N ILE A 118 29.04 -8.95 -15.05
CA ILE A 118 27.80 -9.69 -14.81
C ILE A 118 28.11 -11.13 -14.38
N ASP A 119 28.98 -11.84 -15.11
CA ASP A 119 29.35 -13.23 -14.82
C ASP A 119 30.02 -13.38 -13.45
N ARG A 120 30.90 -12.43 -13.08
CA ARG A 120 31.54 -12.42 -11.75
C ARG A 120 30.55 -12.13 -10.62
N GLU A 121 29.58 -11.24 -10.84
CA GLU A 121 28.57 -10.94 -9.82
C GLU A 121 27.67 -12.17 -9.60
N GLN A 122 27.25 -12.85 -10.68
CA GLN A 122 26.43 -14.06 -10.60
C GLN A 122 27.16 -15.24 -9.95
N SER A 123 28.48 -15.36 -10.15
CA SER A 123 29.33 -16.36 -9.48
C SER A 123 29.69 -16.00 -8.03
N ARG A 124 29.02 -14.99 -7.44
CA ARG A 124 29.18 -14.49 -6.06
C ARG A 124 30.55 -13.86 -5.76
N GLY A 125 31.17 -13.24 -6.76
CA GLY A 125 32.34 -12.39 -6.59
C GLY A 125 32.00 -10.98 -6.07
N THR A 126 33.04 -10.12 -5.97
CA THR A 126 32.88 -8.67 -5.70
C THR A 126 33.53 -7.84 -6.83
N PRO A 127 32.97 -7.89 -8.06
CA PRO A 127 33.59 -7.32 -9.26
C PRO A 127 33.48 -5.78 -9.38
N ASP A 128 33.77 -5.04 -8.30
CA ASP A 128 33.57 -3.58 -8.25
C ASP A 128 34.48 -2.84 -9.25
N ALA A 129 35.68 -3.38 -9.47
CA ALA A 129 36.64 -2.84 -10.44
C ALA A 129 36.18 -3.11 -11.88
N GLU A 130 35.63 -4.29 -12.14
CA GLU A 130 35.12 -4.71 -13.45
C GLU A 130 33.87 -3.92 -13.83
N TRP A 131 32.94 -3.71 -12.88
CA TRP A 131 31.79 -2.83 -13.07
C TRP A 131 32.20 -1.40 -13.42
N SER A 132 33.20 -0.87 -12.72
CA SER A 132 33.74 0.47 -13.00
C SER A 132 34.42 0.54 -14.37
N ARG A 133 35.12 -0.53 -14.77
CA ARG A 133 35.72 -0.65 -16.10
C ARG A 133 34.66 -0.73 -17.19
N ALA A 134 33.61 -1.51 -16.97
CA ALA A 134 32.48 -1.65 -17.89
C ALA A 134 31.82 -0.29 -18.17
N SER A 135 31.46 0.46 -17.10
CA SER A 135 30.84 1.77 -17.28
C SER A 135 31.76 2.75 -18.01
N GLN A 136 33.05 2.78 -17.69
CA GLN A 136 34.04 3.65 -18.36
C GLN A 136 34.23 3.29 -19.84
N SER A 137 34.29 1.99 -20.18
CA SER A 137 34.41 1.56 -21.57
C SER A 137 33.15 1.92 -22.36
N TRP A 138 31.95 1.69 -21.81
CA TRP A 138 30.70 2.11 -22.48
C TRP A 138 30.61 3.62 -22.67
N SER A 139 31.06 4.44 -21.71
CA SER A 139 31.09 5.90 -21.88
C SER A 139 31.99 6.37 -23.03
N ARG A 140 33.03 5.61 -23.39
CA ARG A 140 33.92 5.95 -24.52
C ARG A 140 33.29 5.69 -25.89
N VAL A 141 32.37 4.72 -25.98
CA VAL A 141 31.85 4.23 -27.27
C VAL A 141 30.46 4.72 -27.62
N VAL A 142 29.62 5.06 -26.63
CA VAL A 142 28.22 5.44 -26.89
C VAL A 142 28.09 6.62 -27.87
N GLY A 143 29.02 7.57 -27.86
CA GLY A 143 29.00 8.70 -28.81
C GLY A 143 29.44 8.35 -30.24
N ALA A 144 30.14 7.23 -30.43
CA ALA A 144 30.61 6.76 -31.74
C ALA A 144 29.72 5.66 -32.34
N LEU A 145 28.84 5.06 -31.53
CA LEU A 145 27.98 3.94 -31.91
C LEU A 145 27.03 4.29 -33.07
N THR A 146 26.48 5.50 -33.06
CA THR A 146 25.52 6.01 -34.06
C THR A 146 26.01 5.82 -35.49
N ASN A 147 27.20 6.35 -35.78
CA ASN A 147 27.78 6.32 -37.13
C ASN A 147 28.00 4.89 -37.63
N HIS A 148 28.40 3.99 -36.71
CA HIS A 148 28.58 2.58 -37.04
C HIS A 148 27.24 1.91 -37.35
N LEU A 149 26.21 2.15 -36.53
CA LEU A 149 24.88 1.58 -36.73
C LEU A 149 24.21 2.11 -38.00
N GLU A 150 24.34 3.40 -38.32
CA GLU A 150 23.87 3.98 -39.59
C GLU A 150 24.56 3.37 -40.81
N TYR A 151 25.86 3.04 -40.69
CA TYR A 151 26.54 2.26 -41.71
C TYR A 151 25.95 0.85 -41.83
N ARG A 152 25.77 0.14 -40.71
CA ARG A 152 25.20 -1.22 -40.70
C ARG A 152 23.79 -1.27 -41.28
N VAL A 153 22.95 -0.28 -41.01
CA VAL A 153 21.63 -0.15 -41.63
C VAL A 153 21.73 -0.06 -43.15
N ARG A 154 22.66 0.76 -43.68
CA ARG A 154 22.90 0.88 -45.13
C ARG A 154 23.49 -0.38 -45.75
N GLU A 155 24.37 -1.07 -45.04
CA GLU A 155 25.00 -2.30 -45.54
C GLU A 155 24.02 -3.47 -45.57
N LEU A 156 23.14 -3.59 -44.57
CA LEU A 156 22.09 -4.61 -44.54
C LEU A 156 21.04 -4.39 -45.64
N ASP A 157 20.86 -3.14 -46.08
CA ASP A 157 19.98 -2.73 -47.20
C ASP A 157 18.57 -3.34 -47.13
N ASP A 158 18.00 -3.38 -45.92
CA ASP A 158 16.65 -3.90 -45.69
C ASP A 158 15.65 -2.77 -45.45
N ARG A 159 14.53 -2.80 -46.17
CA ARG A 159 13.43 -1.82 -46.08
C ARG A 159 12.82 -1.66 -44.67
N GLN A 160 13.06 -2.60 -43.76
CA GLN A 160 12.60 -2.54 -42.37
C GLN A 160 13.55 -1.75 -41.46
N LEU A 161 14.75 -1.40 -41.94
CA LEU A 161 15.75 -0.62 -41.24
C LEU A 161 15.84 0.78 -41.86
N ASP A 162 15.67 1.79 -41.03
CA ASP A 162 15.86 3.20 -41.36
C ASP A 162 16.50 3.94 -40.19
N ASP A 163 16.66 5.26 -40.29
CA ASP A 163 17.26 6.08 -39.23
C ASP A 163 16.49 5.98 -37.89
N SER A 164 15.20 5.64 -37.93
CA SER A 164 14.40 5.44 -36.71
C SER A 164 14.83 4.21 -35.93
N ALA A 165 15.40 3.20 -36.60
CA ALA A 165 15.96 2.02 -35.96
C ALA A 165 17.16 2.37 -35.07
N VAL A 166 18.09 3.18 -35.60
CA VAL A 166 19.27 3.65 -34.85
C VAL A 166 18.84 4.52 -33.68
N ALA A 167 17.93 5.48 -33.91
CA ALA A 167 17.38 6.32 -32.84
C ALA A 167 16.65 5.50 -31.75
N GLY A 168 15.99 4.41 -32.13
CA GLY A 168 15.36 3.46 -31.21
C GLY A 168 16.39 2.77 -30.31
N ILE A 169 17.49 2.29 -30.89
CA ILE A 169 18.61 1.68 -30.15
C ILE A 169 19.23 2.69 -29.20
N GLU A 170 19.58 3.89 -29.66
CA GLU A 170 20.21 4.92 -28.82
C GLU A 170 19.36 5.31 -27.61
N ARG A 171 18.05 5.39 -27.81
CA ARG A 171 17.10 5.76 -26.76
C ARG A 171 17.00 4.69 -25.68
N GLU A 172 17.01 3.40 -26.06
CA GLU A 172 16.85 2.28 -25.11
C GLU A 172 18.19 1.75 -24.58
N LEU A 173 19.32 2.04 -25.22
CA LEU A 173 20.65 1.57 -24.83
C LEU A 173 20.99 1.86 -23.35
N PRO A 174 20.76 3.07 -22.79
CA PRO A 174 21.02 3.34 -21.38
C PRO A 174 20.27 2.38 -20.46
N ARG A 175 19.00 2.06 -20.79
CA ARG A 175 18.21 1.08 -20.04
C ARG A 175 18.84 -0.30 -20.12
N THR A 176 19.17 -0.78 -21.33
CA THR A 176 19.73 -2.13 -21.52
C THR A 176 21.08 -2.32 -20.83
N LEU A 177 21.90 -1.28 -20.74
CA LEU A 177 23.17 -1.30 -19.99
C LEU A 177 22.98 -1.30 -18.46
N VAL A 178 21.96 -0.59 -17.97
CA VAL A 178 21.72 -0.39 -16.54
C VAL A 178 20.95 -1.55 -15.91
N GLN A 179 20.00 -2.14 -16.64
CA GLN A 179 19.08 -3.18 -16.13
C GLN A 179 19.78 -4.39 -15.48
N PRO A 180 20.88 -4.97 -16.02
CA PRO A 180 21.52 -6.12 -15.40
C PRO A 180 21.98 -5.85 -13.97
N ALA A 181 22.56 -4.68 -13.70
CA ALA A 181 22.99 -4.29 -12.35
C ALA A 181 21.79 -4.08 -11.41
N VAL A 182 20.68 -3.52 -11.91
CA VAL A 182 19.44 -3.34 -11.13
C VAL A 182 18.82 -4.69 -10.77
N ASP A 183 18.69 -5.60 -11.73
CA ASP A 183 18.12 -6.92 -11.50
C ASP A 183 18.97 -7.74 -10.52
N LEU A 184 20.29 -7.66 -10.65
CA LEU A 184 21.22 -8.28 -9.70
C LEU A 184 21.15 -7.64 -8.31
N ALA A 185 20.89 -6.33 -8.20
CA ALA A 185 20.69 -5.68 -6.91
C ALA A 185 19.41 -6.18 -6.21
N VAL A 186 18.35 -6.42 -6.98
CA VAL A 186 17.06 -6.91 -6.47
C VAL A 186 17.11 -8.39 -6.11
N ALA A 187 17.69 -9.24 -6.95
CA ALA A 187 17.71 -10.69 -6.75
C ALA A 187 18.92 -11.20 -5.94
N GLY A 188 20.04 -10.47 -5.96
CA GLY A 188 21.30 -10.89 -5.38
C GLY A 188 21.40 -10.77 -3.86
N PRO A 189 22.59 -10.92 -3.28
CA PRO A 189 22.83 -10.76 -1.83
C PRO A 189 22.58 -9.33 -1.35
N LEU A 190 21.96 -9.15 -0.17
CA LEU A 190 21.59 -7.84 0.37
C LEU A 190 22.79 -6.87 0.49
N GLY A 191 23.95 -7.36 0.95
CA GLY A 191 25.16 -6.55 1.09
C GLY A 191 25.71 -5.98 -0.22
N ARG A 192 25.25 -6.46 -1.38
CA ARG A 192 25.66 -5.98 -2.71
C ARG A 192 24.69 -4.97 -3.32
N ALA A 193 23.42 -5.01 -2.92
CA ALA A 193 22.34 -4.24 -3.55
C ALA A 193 22.66 -2.74 -3.67
N GLY A 194 23.05 -2.08 -2.58
CA GLY A 194 23.36 -0.65 -2.59
C GLY A 194 24.60 -0.28 -3.40
N MET A 195 25.58 -1.18 -3.51
CA MET A 195 26.74 -0.98 -4.39
C MET A 195 26.33 -1.07 -5.85
N LEU A 196 25.58 -2.11 -6.22
CA LEU A 196 25.07 -2.31 -7.58
C LEU A 196 24.20 -1.14 -8.05
N VAL A 197 23.34 -0.61 -7.18
CA VAL A 197 22.55 0.60 -7.46
C VAL A 197 23.44 1.81 -7.72
N LYS A 198 24.53 2.01 -6.96
CA LYS A 198 25.50 3.09 -7.20
C LYS A 198 26.26 2.89 -8.52
N THR A 199 26.64 1.66 -8.83
CA THR A 199 27.30 1.29 -10.08
C THR A 199 26.41 1.54 -11.28
N ALA A 200 25.13 1.17 -11.20
CA ALA A 200 24.14 1.37 -12.24
C ALA A 200 24.04 2.85 -12.68
N ARG A 201 24.24 3.81 -11.75
CA ARG A 201 24.25 5.26 -12.05
C ARG A 201 25.45 5.73 -12.89
N ARG A 202 26.52 4.95 -12.98
CA ARG A 202 27.78 5.34 -13.65
C ARG A 202 27.77 5.05 -15.15
N PHE A 203 26.79 4.29 -15.63
CA PHE A 203 26.65 4.02 -17.06
C PHE A 203 26.25 5.28 -17.83
N PRO A 204 26.62 5.38 -19.12
CA PRO A 204 26.30 6.56 -19.94
C PRO A 204 24.79 6.79 -20.04
N LYS A 205 24.37 8.05 -19.82
CA LYS A 205 22.97 8.51 -19.83
C LYS A 205 22.06 7.82 -18.81
N ALA A 206 22.62 7.13 -17.80
CA ALA A 206 21.85 6.40 -16.80
C ALA A 206 20.92 7.30 -15.97
N GLU A 207 21.25 8.58 -15.79
CA GLU A 207 20.44 9.56 -15.05
C GLU A 207 19.02 9.70 -15.58
N THR A 208 18.79 9.37 -16.86
CA THR A 208 17.48 9.44 -17.52
C THR A 208 16.55 8.27 -17.18
N VAL A 209 17.10 7.11 -16.80
CA VAL A 209 16.34 5.85 -16.63
C VAL A 209 16.56 5.18 -15.27
N HIS A 210 17.67 5.44 -14.59
CA HIS A 210 18.12 4.71 -13.40
C HIS A 210 17.06 4.66 -12.30
N ARG A 211 16.48 5.81 -11.95
CA ARG A 211 15.48 5.90 -10.88
C ARG A 211 14.21 5.11 -11.22
N SER A 212 13.68 5.29 -12.43
CA SER A 212 12.43 4.61 -12.84
C SER A 212 12.62 3.09 -12.94
N LEU A 213 13.80 2.63 -13.36
CA LEU A 213 14.13 1.21 -13.39
C LEU A 213 14.19 0.59 -11.99
N ILE A 214 14.81 1.27 -11.02
CA ILE A 214 14.84 0.77 -9.64
C ILE A 214 13.45 0.79 -9.03
N GLU A 215 12.68 1.86 -9.21
CA GLU A 215 11.30 1.95 -8.72
C GLU A 215 10.44 0.81 -9.30
N ALA A 216 10.55 0.55 -10.60
CA ALA A 216 9.84 -0.55 -11.27
C ALA A 216 10.30 -1.91 -10.76
N ALA A 217 11.61 -2.13 -10.60
CA ALA A 217 12.15 -3.40 -10.13
C ALA A 217 11.85 -3.67 -8.64
N ALA A 218 11.70 -2.62 -7.83
CA ALA A 218 11.31 -2.70 -6.43
C ALA A 218 9.79 -2.83 -6.22
N ALA A 219 8.96 -2.53 -7.21
CA ALA A 219 7.49 -2.53 -7.07
C ALA A 219 6.93 -3.85 -6.48
N PRO A 220 7.34 -5.05 -6.93
CA PRO A 220 6.86 -6.30 -6.33
C PRO A 220 7.26 -6.47 -4.86
N LEU A 221 8.42 -5.94 -4.45
CA LEU A 221 8.86 -5.99 -3.06
C LEU A 221 7.98 -5.09 -2.18
N TYR A 222 7.57 -3.93 -2.68
CA TYR A 222 6.62 -3.08 -1.96
C TYR A 222 5.25 -3.76 -1.81
N GLU A 223 4.73 -4.34 -2.89
CA GLU A 223 3.42 -5.00 -2.88
C GLU A 223 3.38 -6.18 -1.90
N ASP A 224 4.38 -7.08 -1.96
CA ASP A 224 4.49 -8.22 -1.02
C ASP A 224 4.64 -7.74 0.44
N LEU A 225 5.46 -6.71 0.68
CA LEU A 225 5.67 -6.19 2.03
C LEU A 225 4.41 -5.51 2.59
N GLU A 226 3.69 -4.73 1.79
CA GLU A 226 2.43 -4.08 2.18
C GLU A 226 1.33 -5.12 2.47
N GLU A 227 1.24 -6.17 1.65
CA GLU A 227 0.32 -7.28 1.87
C GLU A 227 0.62 -8.00 3.18
N ARG A 228 1.86 -8.47 3.37
CA ARG A 228 2.29 -9.18 4.58
C ARG A 228 2.14 -8.33 5.84
N ARG A 229 2.53 -7.06 5.79
CA ARG A 229 2.31 -6.09 6.87
C ARG A 229 0.84 -6.04 7.26
N THR A 230 -0.07 -5.97 6.29
CA THR A 230 -1.51 -5.92 6.54
C THR A 230 -2.04 -7.21 7.15
N GLN A 231 -1.53 -8.37 6.75
CA GLN A 231 -1.87 -9.66 7.35
C GLN A 231 -1.36 -9.78 8.79
N VAL A 232 -0.12 -9.32 9.06
CA VAL A 232 0.44 -9.22 10.42
C VAL A 232 -0.40 -8.31 11.31
N ALA A 233 -0.77 -7.13 10.82
CA ALA A 233 -1.54 -6.14 11.59
C ALA A 233 -2.87 -6.70 12.13
N ARG A 234 -3.56 -7.51 11.32
CA ARG A 234 -4.87 -8.10 11.68
C ARG A 234 -4.79 -9.12 12.80
N ARG A 235 -3.65 -9.80 12.99
CA ARG A 235 -3.47 -10.83 14.01
C ARG A 235 -3.12 -10.27 15.39
N ILE A 236 -2.68 -9.02 15.46
CA ILE A 236 -2.34 -8.37 16.73
C ILE A 236 -3.62 -8.21 17.56
N GLY A 237 -3.59 -8.68 18.81
CA GLY A 237 -4.76 -8.71 19.71
C GLY A 237 -5.54 -10.03 19.65
N GLU A 238 -5.46 -10.78 18.55
CA GLU A 238 -6.12 -12.09 18.40
C GLU A 238 -5.16 -13.24 18.75
N GLU A 239 -3.94 -13.20 18.24
CA GLU A 239 -2.94 -14.25 18.37
C GLU A 239 -1.85 -13.90 19.41
N PRO A 240 -1.06 -14.87 19.89
CA PRO A 240 0.14 -14.59 20.67
C PRO A 240 1.13 -13.71 19.88
N VAL A 241 1.70 -12.68 20.52
CA VAL A 241 2.58 -11.70 19.86
C VAL A 241 3.97 -12.23 19.49
N ASP A 242 4.49 -13.26 20.16
CA ASP A 242 5.83 -13.80 19.88
C ASP A 242 6.01 -14.32 18.45
N PRO A 243 5.13 -15.21 17.91
CA PRO A 243 5.24 -15.65 16.53
C PRO A 243 5.09 -14.49 15.55
N ILE A 244 4.24 -13.50 15.87
CA ILE A 244 4.05 -12.31 15.04
C ILE A 244 5.34 -11.50 14.94
N VAL A 245 5.99 -11.19 16.07
CA VAL A 245 7.24 -10.45 16.06
C VAL A 245 8.36 -11.24 15.40
N ALA A 246 8.41 -12.56 15.60
CA ALA A 246 9.37 -13.42 14.91
C ALA A 246 9.19 -13.40 13.39
N GLU A 247 7.95 -13.29 12.90
CA GLU A 247 7.64 -13.11 11.48
C GLU A 247 8.06 -11.72 10.97
N ILE A 248 7.76 -10.65 11.73
CA ILE A 248 8.23 -9.29 11.40
C ILE A 248 9.75 -9.27 11.25
N GLU A 249 10.47 -9.84 12.22
CA GLU A 249 11.94 -9.83 12.25
C GLU A 249 12.58 -10.69 11.16
N ARG A 250 11.99 -11.86 10.88
CA ARG A 250 12.55 -12.83 9.92
C ARG A 250 12.19 -12.52 8.48
N ASP A 251 10.97 -12.03 8.25
CA ASP A 251 10.41 -11.93 6.91
C ASP A 251 10.28 -10.47 6.48
N LEU A 252 9.68 -9.59 7.29
CA LEU A 252 9.40 -8.22 6.84
C LEU A 252 10.64 -7.31 6.90
N LEU A 253 11.44 -7.37 7.98
CA LEU A 253 12.61 -6.50 8.13
C LEU A 253 13.69 -6.72 7.05
N PRO A 254 14.02 -7.96 6.63
CA PRO A 254 14.97 -8.15 5.54
C PRO A 254 14.50 -7.59 4.18
N HIS A 255 13.19 -7.61 3.92
CA HIS A 255 12.62 -6.99 2.73
C HIS A 255 12.72 -5.46 2.80
N LEU A 256 12.42 -4.88 3.96
CA LEU A 256 12.62 -3.44 4.18
C LEU A 256 14.10 -3.04 4.00
N GLN A 257 15.04 -3.80 4.57
CA GLN A 257 16.48 -3.52 4.39
C GLN A 257 16.92 -3.60 2.93
N ARG A 258 16.29 -4.48 2.14
CA ARG A 258 16.51 -4.53 0.69
C ARG A 258 16.00 -3.26 0.02
N LEU A 259 14.80 -2.81 0.39
CA LEU A 259 14.27 -1.53 -0.08
C LEU A 259 15.18 -0.36 0.32
N ASP A 260 15.76 -0.34 1.53
CA ASP A 260 16.72 0.70 1.95
C ASP A 260 17.96 0.74 1.06
N ALA A 261 18.46 -0.44 0.68
CA ALA A 261 19.61 -0.55 -0.20
C ALA A 261 19.30 -0.10 -1.63
N LEU A 262 18.07 -0.31 -2.10
CA LEU A 262 17.62 0.03 -3.44
C LEU A 262 17.17 1.50 -3.57
N LEU A 263 16.31 1.92 -2.65
CA LEU A 263 15.58 3.19 -2.57
C LEU A 263 15.62 3.69 -1.12
N PRO A 264 16.72 4.35 -0.70
CA PRO A 264 16.88 4.81 0.68
C PRO A 264 15.73 5.72 1.13
N PRO A 265 15.28 5.63 2.39
CA PRO A 265 14.13 6.40 2.87
C PRO A 265 14.34 7.91 2.81
N GLU A 266 15.58 8.40 2.87
CA GLU A 266 15.88 9.84 2.72
C GLU A 266 15.57 10.37 1.31
N GLN A 267 15.48 9.47 0.33
CA GLN A 267 15.25 9.78 -1.09
C GLN A 267 13.90 9.25 -1.57
N ASN A 268 13.24 8.37 -0.82
CA ASN A 268 11.99 7.72 -1.19
C ASN A 268 10.98 7.69 -0.04
N HIS A 269 9.90 8.48 -0.20
CA HIS A 269 8.83 8.59 0.79
C HIS A 269 8.09 7.26 1.05
N ARG A 270 8.02 6.35 0.06
CA ARG A 270 7.32 5.06 0.22
C ARG A 270 8.13 4.13 1.13
N THR A 271 9.46 4.08 0.97
CA THR A 271 10.35 3.37 1.91
C THR A 271 10.25 3.96 3.31
N SER A 272 10.25 5.29 3.44
CA SER A 272 10.08 5.96 4.73
C SER A 272 8.77 5.57 5.42
N ALA A 273 7.65 5.58 4.68
CA ALA A 273 6.35 5.20 5.21
C ALA A 273 6.32 3.74 5.69
N LEU A 274 7.00 2.82 5.00
CA LEU A 274 7.12 1.43 5.43
C LEU A 274 7.94 1.27 6.72
N HIS A 275 9.01 2.06 6.87
CA HIS A 275 9.78 2.14 8.11
C HIS A 275 8.87 2.48 9.31
N ASP A 276 8.09 3.55 9.18
CA ASP A 276 7.18 4.01 10.21
C ASP A 276 6.11 2.96 10.50
N GLN A 277 5.50 2.38 9.47
CA GLN A 277 4.47 1.36 9.63
C GLN A 277 4.97 0.08 10.33
N LEU A 278 6.17 -0.41 9.99
CA LEU A 278 6.75 -1.56 10.69
C LEU A 278 7.15 -1.22 12.13
N ALA A 279 7.59 0.01 12.39
CA ALA A 279 7.83 0.49 13.75
C ALA A 279 6.52 0.49 14.57
N ILE A 280 5.42 0.96 14.00
CA ILE A 280 4.10 0.93 14.65
C ILE A 280 3.62 -0.50 14.90
N LEU A 281 3.86 -1.46 14.00
CA LEU A 281 3.52 -2.87 14.27
C LEU A 281 4.27 -3.42 15.49
N LEU A 282 5.58 -3.16 15.59
CA LEU A 282 6.38 -3.58 16.76
C LEU A 282 5.93 -2.89 18.04
N ASN A 283 5.58 -1.61 17.97
CA ASN A 283 4.97 -0.87 19.08
C ASN A 283 3.66 -1.51 19.54
N ASN A 284 2.77 -1.83 18.61
CA ASN A 284 1.47 -2.44 18.91
C ASN A 284 1.63 -3.84 19.51
N CYS A 285 2.61 -4.63 19.03
CA CYS A 285 2.96 -5.91 19.65
C CYS A 285 3.46 -5.74 21.09
N ALA A 286 4.26 -4.71 21.37
CA ALA A 286 4.74 -4.40 22.72
C ALA A 286 3.59 -3.98 23.64
N VAL A 287 2.70 -3.10 23.17
CA VAL A 287 1.52 -2.66 23.92
C VAL A 287 0.57 -3.83 24.19
N ASP A 288 0.33 -4.71 23.22
CA ASP A 288 -0.50 -5.91 23.44
C ASP A 288 0.12 -6.85 24.48
N LEU A 289 1.45 -7.09 24.42
CA LEU A 289 2.17 -7.86 25.45
C LEU A 289 2.02 -7.22 26.84
N MET A 290 2.11 -5.89 26.91
CA MET A 290 1.90 -5.12 28.13
C MET A 290 0.48 -5.28 28.66
N ASN A 291 -0.53 -5.22 27.79
CA ASN A 291 -1.93 -5.36 28.18
C ASN A 291 -2.25 -6.77 28.70
N ARG A 292 -1.60 -7.81 28.14
CA ARG A 292 -1.75 -9.20 28.59
C ARG A 292 -1.02 -9.52 29.90
N GLY A 293 -0.15 -8.63 30.38
CA GLY A 293 0.57 -8.82 31.65
C GLY A 293 1.84 -9.64 31.57
N THR A 294 2.40 -9.83 30.38
CA THR A 294 3.59 -10.65 30.14
C THR A 294 4.85 -9.83 29.86
N ALA A 295 4.82 -8.51 30.12
CA ALA A 295 5.93 -7.59 29.81
C ALA A 295 7.13 -7.60 30.79
N ALA A 296 7.11 -8.45 31.82
CA ALA A 296 8.13 -8.45 32.89
C ALA A 296 9.50 -9.00 32.44
N ASP A 297 9.59 -9.71 31.31
CA ASP A 297 10.82 -10.32 30.78
C ASP A 297 11.64 -9.42 29.83
N GLY A 298 11.25 -8.14 29.73
CA GLY A 298 11.93 -7.13 28.91
C GLY A 298 11.70 -7.28 27.41
N ARG A 299 10.83 -8.18 26.93
CA ARG A 299 10.48 -8.26 25.49
C ARG A 299 9.85 -6.98 24.98
N ALA A 300 8.86 -6.45 25.68
CA ALA A 300 8.19 -5.20 25.29
C ALA A 300 9.20 -4.05 25.14
N GLU A 301 10.16 -3.92 26.07
CA GLU A 301 11.22 -2.93 25.98
C GLU A 301 12.11 -3.15 24.74
N ARG A 302 12.53 -4.39 24.47
CA ARG A 302 13.32 -4.70 23.26
C ARG A 302 12.59 -4.37 21.97
N TRP A 303 11.28 -4.63 21.91
CA TRP A 303 10.47 -4.33 20.72
C TRP A 303 10.25 -2.83 20.53
N LEU A 304 10.01 -2.07 21.61
CA LEU A 304 9.94 -0.61 21.57
C LEU A 304 11.28 0.02 21.17
N ASP A 305 12.40 -0.48 21.71
CA ASP A 305 13.75 -0.05 21.30
C ASP A 305 14.00 -0.33 19.81
N ARG A 306 13.45 -1.41 19.28
CA ARG A 306 13.55 -1.74 17.85
C ARG A 306 12.68 -0.82 17.01
N ALA A 307 11.43 -0.58 17.43
CA ALA A 307 10.52 0.37 16.79
C ALA A 307 11.14 1.78 16.71
N THR A 308 11.74 2.25 17.81
CA THR A 308 12.44 3.55 17.90
C THR A 308 13.60 3.69 16.90
N LYS A 309 14.27 2.58 16.58
CA LYS A 309 15.36 2.55 15.58
C LYS A 309 14.85 2.52 14.14
N LEU A 310 13.61 2.09 13.92
CA LEU A 310 13.01 1.99 12.60
C LEU A 310 12.25 3.26 12.21
N VAL A 311 11.56 3.88 13.16
CA VAL A 311 10.71 5.05 12.93
C VAL A 311 11.51 6.26 12.45
N ILE A 312 11.01 6.93 11.42
CA ILE A 312 11.57 8.13 10.81
C ILE A 312 10.67 9.33 11.14
N ASP A 313 9.35 9.17 11.07
CA ASP A 313 8.40 10.23 11.38
C ASP A 313 8.45 10.62 12.87
N GLN A 314 8.46 11.92 13.15
CA GLN A 314 8.61 12.43 14.52
C GLN A 314 7.37 12.14 15.37
N ARG A 315 6.15 12.19 14.81
CA ARG A 315 4.92 11.94 15.57
C ARG A 315 4.87 10.47 16.00
N ASP A 316 5.20 9.54 15.09
CA ASP A 316 5.22 8.12 15.41
C ASP A 316 6.33 7.79 16.42
N ARG A 317 7.46 8.50 16.36
CA ARG A 317 8.52 8.42 17.38
C ARG A 317 8.03 8.85 18.75
N ASP A 318 7.36 10.00 18.85
CA ASP A 318 6.82 10.52 20.11
C ASP A 318 5.83 9.51 20.73
N LEU A 319 4.99 8.86 19.91
CA LEU A 319 4.07 7.82 20.36
C LEU A 319 4.79 6.58 20.92
N ILE A 320 5.86 6.13 20.24
CA ILE A 320 6.67 4.99 20.70
C ILE A 320 7.36 5.33 22.01
N ASP A 321 7.90 6.55 22.14
CA ASP A 321 8.56 7.04 23.34
C ASP A 321 7.57 7.17 24.52
N GLU A 322 6.34 7.62 24.28
CA GLU A 322 5.28 7.67 25.30
C GLU A 322 4.94 6.26 25.81
N ASN A 323 4.74 5.29 24.92
CA ASN A 323 4.47 3.90 25.31
C ASN A 323 5.66 3.29 26.08
N ARG A 324 6.89 3.65 25.72
CA ARG A 324 8.12 3.24 26.41
C ARG A 324 8.21 3.84 27.81
N GLU A 325 7.90 5.12 27.97
CA GLU A 325 7.85 5.77 29.28
C GLU A 325 6.78 5.12 30.17
N ALA A 326 5.58 4.90 29.64
CA ALA A 326 4.51 4.20 30.35
C ALA A 326 4.92 2.78 30.80
N LEU A 327 5.64 2.03 29.97
CA LEU A 327 6.20 0.72 30.36
C LEU A 327 7.16 0.85 31.55
N LEU A 328 8.11 1.79 31.49
CA LEU A 328 9.11 2.00 32.53
C LEU A 328 8.48 2.47 33.84
N GLU A 329 7.48 3.34 33.78
CA GLU A 329 6.71 3.77 34.95
C GLU A 329 5.96 2.61 35.59
N ASN A 330 5.25 1.80 34.79
CA ASN A 330 4.57 0.60 35.27
C ASN A 330 5.55 -0.38 35.93
N GLN A 331 6.72 -0.61 35.34
CA GLN A 331 7.76 -1.46 35.93
C GLN A 331 8.32 -0.88 37.24
N ARG A 332 8.51 0.44 37.35
CA ARG A 332 8.91 1.10 38.60
C ARG A 332 7.83 0.93 39.68
N ALA A 333 6.58 1.23 39.35
CA ALA A 333 5.46 1.09 40.28
C ALA A 333 5.29 -0.36 40.78
N MET A 334 5.43 -1.35 39.89
CA MET A 334 5.34 -2.76 40.28
C MET A 334 6.53 -3.21 41.15
N ARG A 335 7.74 -2.72 40.88
CA ARG A 335 8.90 -2.97 41.77
C ARG A 335 8.66 -2.38 43.17
N GLU A 336 8.22 -1.13 43.26
CA GLU A 336 7.92 -0.49 44.55
C GLU A 336 6.80 -1.24 45.30
N PHE A 337 5.76 -1.68 44.59
CA PHE A 337 4.68 -2.46 45.19
C PHE A 337 5.18 -3.82 45.69
N ARG A 338 6.02 -4.52 44.93
CA ARG A 338 6.64 -5.79 45.33
C ARG A 338 7.55 -5.63 46.55
N GLU A 339 8.32 -4.54 46.63
CA GLU A 339 9.11 -4.18 47.82
C GLU A 339 8.23 -3.95 49.06
N GLN A 340 7.07 -3.29 48.90
CA GLN A 340 6.12 -3.12 50.00
C GLN A 340 5.54 -4.45 50.48
N VAL A 341 5.22 -5.35 49.55
CA VAL A 341 4.73 -6.70 49.86
C VAL A 341 5.79 -7.52 50.58
N ASP A 342 7.05 -7.47 50.15
CA ASP A 342 8.19 -8.12 50.82
C ASP A 342 8.44 -7.55 52.22
N TYR A 343 8.41 -6.23 52.38
CA TYR A 343 8.52 -5.61 53.70
C TYR A 343 7.40 -6.07 54.64
N LEU A 344 6.16 -6.13 54.15
CA LEU A 344 5.00 -6.63 54.90
C LEU A 344 5.15 -8.11 55.26
N PHE A 345 5.62 -8.93 54.32
CA PHE A 345 5.89 -10.34 54.51
C PHE A 345 6.91 -10.57 55.64
N ARG A 346 8.03 -9.84 55.63
CA ARG A 346 9.07 -9.92 56.67
C ARG A 346 8.61 -9.43 58.04
N MET A 347 7.84 -8.33 58.07
CA MET A 347 7.47 -7.67 59.33
C MET A 347 6.22 -8.26 59.99
N ARG A 348 5.27 -8.75 59.21
CA ARG A 348 3.94 -9.19 59.70
C ARG A 348 3.55 -10.60 59.24
N GLY A 349 4.44 -11.29 58.55
CA GLY A 349 4.26 -12.67 58.10
C GLY A 349 3.41 -12.82 56.83
N LYS A 350 3.37 -14.05 56.34
CA LYS A 350 2.69 -14.48 55.10
C LYS A 350 1.25 -13.98 54.96
N TYR A 351 0.47 -14.11 56.04
CA TYR A 351 -0.95 -13.75 56.02
C TYR A 351 -1.20 -12.26 55.75
N ALA A 352 -0.36 -11.37 56.28
CA ALA A 352 -0.51 -9.93 56.08
C ALA A 352 -0.22 -9.53 54.63
N ALA A 353 0.83 -10.09 54.02
CA ALA A 353 1.18 -9.87 52.62
C ALA A 353 0.10 -10.42 51.67
N GLN A 354 -0.39 -11.64 51.90
CA GLN A 354 -1.47 -12.22 51.10
C GLN A 354 -2.77 -11.40 51.17
N ARG A 355 -3.09 -10.84 52.34
CA ARG A 355 -4.27 -9.97 52.49
C ARG A 355 -4.13 -8.69 51.66
N LEU A 356 -2.97 -8.04 51.66
CA LEU A 356 -2.72 -6.85 50.84
C LEU A 356 -2.87 -7.17 49.35
N LEU A 357 -2.25 -8.26 48.88
CA LEU A 357 -2.32 -8.66 47.48
C LEU A 357 -3.74 -9.00 47.04
N ARG A 358 -4.53 -9.71 47.86
CA ARG A 358 -5.95 -9.99 47.56
C ARG A 358 -6.79 -8.71 47.53
N GLN A 359 -6.50 -7.76 48.41
CA GLN A 359 -7.16 -6.45 48.39
C GLN A 359 -6.80 -5.67 47.12
N ALA A 360 -5.54 -5.66 46.71
CA ALA A 360 -5.10 -5.03 45.47
C ALA A 360 -5.72 -5.71 44.23
N ARG A 361 -5.81 -7.05 44.23
CA ARG A 361 -6.46 -7.84 43.16
C ARG A 361 -7.94 -7.48 42.98
N ALA A 362 -8.64 -7.18 44.08
CA ALA A 362 -10.05 -6.83 44.10
C ALA A 362 -10.33 -5.40 43.59
N GLN A 363 -9.32 -4.53 43.51
CA GLN A 363 -9.46 -3.21 42.92
C GLN A 363 -9.45 -3.30 41.38
N PRO A 364 -10.21 -2.44 40.68
CA PRO A 364 -10.11 -2.33 39.23
C PRO A 364 -8.66 -1.97 38.87
N SER A 365 -7.99 -2.89 38.20
CA SER A 365 -6.58 -2.76 37.80
C SER A 365 -6.44 -3.32 36.40
N SER A 366 -5.41 -2.88 35.68
CA SER A 366 -5.10 -3.43 34.36
C SER A 366 -4.86 -4.95 34.47
N PRO A 367 -5.15 -5.73 33.42
CA PRO A 367 -4.90 -7.18 33.43
C PRO A 367 -3.45 -7.52 33.78
N SER A 368 -2.51 -6.64 33.41
CA SER A 368 -1.09 -6.76 33.71
C SER A 368 -0.73 -6.63 35.18
N VAL A 369 -1.29 -5.63 35.86
CA VAL A 369 -1.11 -5.47 37.30
C VAL A 369 -1.74 -6.68 38.03
N ARG A 370 -2.88 -7.18 37.55
CA ARG A 370 -3.54 -8.36 38.12
C ARG A 370 -2.69 -9.63 37.95
N ALA A 371 -2.08 -9.86 36.79
CA ALA A 371 -1.22 -11.01 36.53
C ALA A 371 0.01 -11.04 37.46
N GLU A 372 0.68 -9.89 37.65
CA GLU A 372 1.82 -9.78 38.56
C GLU A 372 1.40 -9.96 40.02
N ILE A 373 0.23 -9.46 40.43
CA ILE A 373 -0.35 -9.73 41.76
C ILE A 373 -0.59 -11.24 41.95
N ASP A 374 -1.16 -11.90 40.95
CA ASP A 374 -1.42 -13.34 40.99
C ASP A 374 -0.12 -14.16 41.04
N GLN A 375 0.93 -13.73 40.34
CA GLN A 375 2.27 -14.30 40.45
C GLN A 375 2.83 -14.15 41.88
N MET A 376 2.78 -12.94 42.46
CA MET A 376 3.24 -12.72 43.84
C MET A 376 2.46 -13.57 44.85
N LEU A 377 1.15 -13.74 44.65
CA LEU A 377 0.32 -14.64 45.46
C LEU A 377 0.76 -16.09 45.32
N ALA A 378 1.08 -16.56 44.11
CA ALA A 378 1.57 -17.90 43.83
C ALA A 378 2.93 -18.16 44.49
N GLU A 379 3.87 -17.22 44.37
CA GLU A 379 5.19 -17.28 45.01
C GLU A 379 5.08 -17.33 46.55
N LEU A 380 4.19 -16.51 47.15
CA LEU A 380 3.90 -16.57 48.58
C LEU A 380 3.28 -17.91 48.99
N ALA A 381 2.40 -18.46 48.16
CA ALA A 381 1.77 -19.76 48.42
C ALA A 381 2.81 -20.88 48.41
N ALA A 382 3.70 -20.90 47.40
CA ALA A 382 4.79 -21.85 47.23
C ALA A 382 5.94 -21.70 48.24
N GLY A 383 5.98 -20.61 49.01
CA GLY A 383 7.08 -20.33 49.94
C GLY A 383 8.38 -19.91 49.24
N THR A 384 8.30 -19.59 47.95
CA THR A 384 9.42 -19.14 47.10
C THR A 384 9.51 -17.63 47.01
N PHE A 385 8.68 -16.89 47.76
CA PHE A 385 8.74 -15.43 47.90
C PHE A 385 9.97 -15.00 48.72
N ASN A 386 11.16 -15.31 48.21
CA ASN A 386 12.44 -14.89 48.74
C ASN A 386 13.07 -13.98 47.69
N SER A 387 13.26 -12.71 48.03
CA SER A 387 14.10 -11.84 47.21
C SER A 387 15.49 -12.45 47.16
N VAL A 388 16.01 -12.79 45.99
CA VAL A 388 17.45 -12.79 45.76
C VAL A 388 17.90 -11.35 45.95
N HIS A 389 18.20 -11.00 47.18
CA HIS A 389 18.69 -9.68 47.57
C HIS A 389 20.13 -9.60 47.08
N SER A 390 20.36 -9.02 45.90
CA SER A 390 21.68 -8.44 45.61
C SER A 390 21.74 -7.13 46.40
N PRO A 391 22.53 -7.02 47.49
CA PRO A 391 22.55 -5.81 48.29
C PRO A 391 23.03 -4.63 47.43
N PRO A 392 22.30 -3.51 47.38
CA PRO A 392 22.78 -2.31 46.70
C PRO A 392 24.07 -1.81 47.39
N PRO A 393 25.02 -1.22 46.65
CA PRO A 393 26.23 -0.66 47.26
C PRO A 393 25.84 0.36 48.32
N GLN A 394 26.27 0.12 49.56
CA GLN A 394 25.95 0.96 50.72
C GLN A 394 26.50 2.38 50.53
N VAL A 395 25.64 3.31 50.13
CA VAL A 395 25.89 4.74 50.29
C VAL A 395 25.39 5.16 51.67
N LYS A 396 26.32 5.40 52.60
CA LYS A 396 26.04 5.89 53.97
C LYS A 396 25.28 7.21 53.90
N ARG A 397 24.00 7.23 54.29
CA ARG A 397 23.22 8.47 54.51
C ARG A 397 22.94 8.69 56.01
N PRO A 398 22.91 9.96 56.47
CA PRO A 398 22.86 10.32 57.89
C PRO A 398 21.45 10.15 58.50
N PRO A 399 21.36 10.11 59.85
CA PRO A 399 20.13 9.77 60.56
C PRO A 399 19.06 10.87 60.46
N VAL A 400 17.84 10.48 60.07
CA VAL A 400 16.69 11.38 59.94
C VAL A 400 15.82 11.30 61.20
N SER A 401 15.44 12.48 61.72
CA SER A 401 14.72 12.66 62.99
C SER A 401 13.26 12.15 62.99
N PRO A 402 12.73 11.74 64.16
CA PRO A 402 11.44 11.04 64.29
C PRO A 402 10.20 11.88 63.93
N LYS A 403 10.31 13.21 63.85
CA LYS A 403 9.19 14.09 63.43
C LYS A 403 8.86 13.99 61.93
N ARG A 404 9.77 13.46 61.09
CA ARG A 404 9.54 13.29 59.64
C ARG A 404 8.68 12.06 59.28
N ARG A 405 8.51 11.11 60.21
CA ARG A 405 7.75 9.86 59.99
C ARG A 405 6.23 10.06 59.97
N ARG A 406 5.69 11.03 60.72
CA ARG A 406 4.24 11.33 60.75
C ARG A 406 3.78 12.10 59.51
N ARG A 407 4.60 13.02 58.98
CA ARG A 407 4.32 13.73 57.71
C ARG A 407 4.33 12.80 56.49
N ARG A 408 5.23 11.80 56.44
CA ARG A 408 5.26 10.83 55.32
C ARG A 408 4.02 9.94 55.24
N ARG A 409 3.42 9.56 56.38
CA ARG A 409 2.17 8.77 56.40
C ARG A 409 0.98 9.57 55.89
N LEU A 410 0.93 10.86 56.17
CA LEU A 410 -0.14 11.77 55.73
C LEU A 410 -0.01 12.09 54.23
N VAL A 411 1.21 12.28 53.72
CA VAL A 411 1.48 12.46 52.28
C VAL A 411 1.19 11.18 51.48
N ALA A 412 1.54 10.00 52.00
CA ALA A 412 1.22 8.73 51.33
C ALA A 412 -0.30 8.48 51.24
N TRP A 413 -1.07 8.84 52.28
CA TRP A 413 -2.53 8.73 52.24
C TRP A 413 -3.18 9.73 51.27
N LEU A 414 -2.64 10.94 51.17
CA LEU A 414 -3.09 11.94 50.19
C LEU A 414 -2.75 11.54 48.75
N LEU A 415 -1.62 10.85 48.52
CA LEU A 415 -1.27 10.29 47.20
C LEU A 415 -2.20 9.15 46.80
N VAL A 416 -2.60 8.27 47.73
CA VAL A 416 -3.58 7.20 47.45
C VAL A 416 -4.96 7.78 47.12
N LEU A 417 -5.40 8.80 47.84
CA LEU A 417 -6.66 9.50 47.52
C LEU A 417 -6.58 10.28 46.19
N ALA A 418 -5.43 10.87 45.86
CA ALA A 418 -5.20 11.52 44.58
C ALA A 418 -5.21 10.50 43.41
N LEU A 419 -4.65 9.31 43.61
CA LEU A 419 -4.67 8.22 42.61
C LEU A 419 -6.08 7.63 42.42
N ILE A 420 -6.89 7.52 43.48
CA ILE A 420 -8.29 7.12 43.39
C ILE A 420 -9.13 8.23 42.72
N GLY A 421 -8.88 9.50 43.06
CA GLY A 421 -9.54 10.64 42.41
C GLY A 421 -9.17 10.80 40.92
N LEU A 422 -7.92 10.55 40.55
CA LEU A 422 -7.45 10.51 39.16
C LEU A 422 -8.01 9.29 38.41
N GLY A 423 -8.12 8.14 39.07
CA GLY A 423 -8.76 6.94 38.51
C GLY A 423 -10.24 7.13 38.18
N VAL A 424 -10.96 7.96 38.95
CA VAL A 424 -12.36 8.32 38.69
C VAL A 424 -12.47 9.43 37.63
N TRP A 425 -11.52 10.37 37.56
CA TRP A 425 -11.50 11.41 36.51
C TRP A 425 -11.18 10.85 35.11
N HIS A 426 -10.33 9.82 35.03
CA HIS A 426 -10.00 9.16 33.76
C HIS A 426 -11.13 8.25 33.23
N TRP A 427 -12.21 8.10 34.00
CA TRP A 427 -13.38 7.29 33.70
C TRP A 427 -14.62 8.11 33.32
N TRP A 428 -14.46 9.41 33.06
CA TRP A 428 -15.49 10.20 32.38
C TRP A 428 -15.54 9.84 30.89
N PRO A 429 -16.74 9.73 30.30
CA PRO A 429 -16.90 9.29 28.91
C PRO A 429 -16.11 10.22 28.00
N ARG A 430 -15.05 9.67 27.39
CA ARG A 430 -14.23 10.41 26.45
C ARG A 430 -15.11 10.77 25.26
N LYS A 431 -15.07 12.03 24.84
CA LYS A 431 -15.62 12.44 23.54
C LYS A 431 -14.99 11.54 22.48
N LEU A 432 -15.82 10.85 21.70
CA LEU A 432 -15.33 10.05 20.59
C LEU A 432 -15.22 10.94 19.37
N ASN A 433 -14.08 10.87 18.70
CA ASN A 433 -13.91 11.49 17.39
C ASN A 433 -14.18 10.44 16.32
N ILE A 434 -15.08 10.77 15.39
CA ILE A 434 -15.33 9.96 14.19
C ILE A 434 -15.11 10.77 12.89
N SER A 435 -14.68 12.02 13.02
CA SER A 435 -14.41 12.98 11.94
C SER A 435 -13.05 13.70 12.10
N SER A 436 -12.04 12.96 12.57
CA SER A 436 -10.63 13.38 12.60
C SER A 436 -10.05 13.54 11.19
N ASP A 437 -8.87 14.14 11.06
CA ASP A 437 -8.23 14.29 9.74
C ASP A 437 -7.82 12.94 9.13
N LYS A 438 -7.39 11.99 9.96
CA LYS A 438 -7.05 10.62 9.52
C LYS A 438 -8.07 9.62 10.03
N ILE A 439 -8.34 8.58 9.25
CA ILE A 439 -9.20 7.46 9.65
C ILE A 439 -8.65 6.79 10.92
N SER A 440 -7.32 6.64 11.01
CA SER A 440 -6.63 6.02 12.16
C SER A 440 -6.83 6.76 13.49
N ASP A 441 -7.19 8.05 13.42
CA ASP A 441 -7.35 8.92 14.59
C ASP A 441 -8.82 8.94 15.07
N ASN A 442 -9.68 8.11 14.51
CA ASN A 442 -11.07 7.96 14.91
C ASN A 442 -11.30 6.73 15.78
N ALA A 443 -12.46 6.68 16.42
CA ALA A 443 -12.95 5.48 17.08
C ALA A 443 -13.01 4.29 16.08
N PRO A 444 -12.54 3.09 16.45
CA PRO A 444 -12.52 1.95 15.54
C PRO A 444 -13.93 1.49 15.16
N ALA A 445 -14.05 0.75 14.05
CA ALA A 445 -15.29 0.03 13.74
C ALA A 445 -15.63 -0.95 14.88
N GLY A 446 -16.92 -1.13 15.18
CA GLY A 446 -17.41 -1.85 16.34
C GLY A 446 -17.66 -0.96 17.58
N THR A 447 -17.40 0.35 17.49
CA THR A 447 -17.67 1.26 18.62
C THR A 447 -19.14 1.66 18.67
N CYS A 448 -19.80 1.46 19.82
CA CYS A 448 -21.19 1.80 20.07
C CYS A 448 -21.37 3.23 20.60
N LEU A 449 -22.51 3.86 20.29
CA LEU A 449 -22.76 5.30 20.49
C LEU A 449 -24.08 5.53 21.25
N ASP A 450 -24.09 6.43 22.25
CA ASP A 450 -25.21 6.57 23.20
C ASP A 450 -26.39 7.43 22.71
N GLN A 451 -26.18 8.49 21.93
CA GLN A 451 -27.27 9.35 21.44
C GLN A 451 -26.84 10.33 20.33
N THR A 452 -27.78 10.75 19.46
CA THR A 452 -27.61 11.87 18.51
C THR A 452 -28.55 13.04 18.78
N ASP A 453 -28.25 13.85 19.79
CA ASP A 453 -29.16 14.94 20.16
C ASP A 453 -28.91 16.29 19.47
N SER A 454 -27.96 16.42 18.53
CA SER A 454 -27.99 17.54 17.54
C SER A 454 -26.76 17.67 16.64
N SER A 455 -25.62 17.04 16.94
CA SER A 455 -24.44 17.20 16.10
C SER A 455 -23.57 15.94 16.06
N PRO A 456 -23.19 15.47 14.86
CA PRO A 456 -22.33 14.31 14.71
C PRO A 456 -20.89 14.49 15.23
N THR A 457 -20.55 15.67 15.75
CA THR A 457 -19.27 15.97 16.40
C THR A 457 -19.29 15.79 17.92
N ASP A 458 -20.45 15.55 18.54
CA ASP A 458 -20.61 15.42 19.99
C ASP A 458 -21.09 14.02 20.40
N LEU A 459 -20.58 12.99 19.73
CA LEU A 459 -20.90 11.59 20.02
C LEU A 459 -20.12 11.08 21.24
N ARG A 460 -20.77 10.26 22.06
CA ARG A 460 -20.14 9.59 23.19
C ARG A 460 -20.21 8.07 23.00
N GLY A 461 -19.20 7.39 23.54
CA GLY A 461 -19.15 5.94 23.52
C GLY A 461 -20.14 5.35 24.49
N ALA A 462 -20.83 4.30 24.05
CA ALA A 462 -21.68 3.44 24.87
C ALA A 462 -21.02 2.06 25.06
N ASP A 463 -21.48 1.34 26.08
CA ASP A 463 -21.21 -0.08 26.23
C ASP A 463 -22.05 -0.85 25.19
N CYS A 464 -21.41 -1.66 24.35
CA CYS A 464 -22.08 -2.40 23.28
C CYS A 464 -23.00 -3.53 23.79
N ASP A 465 -22.85 -3.93 25.06
CA ASP A 465 -23.75 -4.89 25.73
C ASP A 465 -24.98 -4.21 26.36
N SER A 466 -25.10 -2.89 26.22
CA SER A 466 -26.24 -2.09 26.68
C SER A 466 -26.99 -1.48 25.49
N PRO A 467 -28.29 -1.13 25.65
CA PRO A 467 -29.02 -0.37 24.65
C PRO A 467 -28.27 0.91 24.25
N HIS A 468 -28.08 1.09 22.94
CA HIS A 468 -27.35 2.24 22.38
C HIS A 468 -27.93 2.65 21.02
N TRP A 469 -27.73 3.90 20.62
CA TRP A 469 -28.34 4.45 19.42
C TRP A 469 -27.78 3.83 18.13
N GLY A 470 -26.45 3.69 18.04
CA GLY A 470 -25.81 3.24 16.80
C GLY A 470 -24.40 2.72 16.96
N GLU A 471 -23.89 2.05 15.94
CA GLU A 471 -22.56 1.44 15.92
C GLU A 471 -21.77 1.87 14.67
N ILE A 472 -20.47 2.14 14.84
CA ILE A 472 -19.57 2.45 13.72
C ILE A 472 -19.26 1.17 12.96
N ILE A 473 -19.79 1.02 11.75
CA ILE A 473 -19.53 -0.17 10.91
C ILE A 473 -18.29 -0.02 10.02
N GLY A 474 -17.75 1.19 9.88
CA GLY A 474 -16.47 1.43 9.22
C GLY A 474 -16.29 2.84 8.68
N TYR A 475 -15.19 3.01 7.94
CA TYR A 475 -14.83 4.25 7.26
C TYR A 475 -14.58 3.94 5.79
N VAL A 476 -15.16 4.75 4.90
CA VAL A 476 -15.08 4.55 3.45
C VAL A 476 -14.48 5.76 2.77
N ALA A 477 -13.44 5.56 1.97
CA ALA A 477 -12.83 6.64 1.20
C ALA A 477 -13.80 7.10 0.09
N ILE A 478 -14.21 8.36 0.11
CA ILE A 478 -15.12 8.95 -0.88
C ILE A 478 -14.35 9.25 -2.17
N THR A 479 -13.15 9.82 -2.05
CA THR A 479 -12.25 10.10 -3.17
C THR A 479 -10.80 9.79 -2.80
N LYS A 480 -9.92 9.75 -3.81
CA LYS A 480 -8.48 9.72 -3.57
C LYS A 480 -8.02 11.06 -2.96
N VAL A 481 -6.97 11.01 -2.17
CA VAL A 481 -6.37 12.20 -1.56
C VAL A 481 -5.07 12.54 -2.29
N PRO A 482 -4.85 13.79 -2.73
CA PRO A 482 -5.81 14.91 -2.72
C PRO A 482 -6.84 14.82 -3.87
N ALA A 483 -8.01 15.43 -3.69
CA ALA A 483 -9.02 15.59 -4.77
C ALA A 483 -9.86 16.86 -4.61
N THR A 484 -10.32 17.42 -5.74
CA THR A 484 -11.30 18.52 -5.74
C THR A 484 -12.56 18.09 -4.98
N TYR A 485 -13.12 19.01 -4.18
CA TYR A 485 -14.37 18.75 -3.48
C TYR A 485 -15.51 18.55 -4.50
N PRO A 486 -16.24 17.42 -4.47
CA PRO A 486 -17.26 17.14 -5.47
C PRO A 486 -18.56 17.95 -5.25
N GLY A 487 -18.66 18.72 -4.16
CA GLY A 487 -19.89 19.39 -3.71
C GLY A 487 -20.61 18.58 -2.64
N ASP A 488 -21.41 19.25 -1.79
CA ASP A 488 -22.07 18.63 -0.64
C ASP A 488 -23.02 17.50 -1.07
N ASP A 489 -23.86 17.73 -2.09
CA ASP A 489 -24.80 16.73 -2.59
C ASP A 489 -24.10 15.46 -3.06
N GLN A 490 -23.02 15.61 -3.84
CA GLN A 490 -22.28 14.47 -4.38
C GLN A 490 -21.44 13.77 -3.30
N ALA A 491 -20.87 14.51 -2.33
CA ALA A 491 -20.15 13.93 -1.21
C ALA A 491 -21.09 13.10 -0.31
N ASN A 492 -22.29 13.61 -0.02
CA ASN A 492 -23.34 12.90 0.70
C ASN A 492 -23.77 11.64 -0.05
N ALA A 493 -24.12 11.75 -1.34
CA ALA A 493 -24.55 10.62 -2.17
C ALA A 493 -23.48 9.52 -2.27
N LEU A 494 -22.20 9.90 -2.44
CA LEU A 494 -21.10 8.94 -2.44
C LEU A 494 -20.91 8.29 -1.07
N GLY A 495 -20.99 9.07 0.01
CA GLY A 495 -20.95 8.55 1.38
C GLY A 495 -22.06 7.54 1.63
N GLN A 496 -23.31 7.87 1.31
CA GLN A 496 -24.48 7.00 1.42
C GLN A 496 -24.30 5.70 0.61
N PHE A 497 -23.85 5.79 -0.65
CA PHE A 497 -23.59 4.62 -1.48
C PHE A 497 -22.52 3.70 -0.86
N LEU A 498 -21.36 4.25 -0.50
CA LEU A 498 -20.24 3.46 0.00
C LEU A 498 -20.51 2.88 1.40
N CYS A 499 -21.19 3.63 2.27
CA CYS A 499 -21.62 3.13 3.56
C CYS A 499 -22.75 2.09 3.44
N GLY A 500 -23.64 2.25 2.45
CA GLY A 500 -24.62 1.23 2.08
C GLY A 500 -23.96 -0.07 1.61
N GLU A 501 -22.89 0.02 0.79
CA GLU A 501 -22.10 -1.18 0.42
C GLU A 501 -21.54 -1.86 1.67
N LYS A 502 -20.97 -1.08 2.60
CA LYS A 502 -20.42 -1.59 3.87
C LYS A 502 -21.48 -2.31 4.71
N MET A 503 -22.68 -1.75 4.82
CA MET A 503 -23.81 -2.35 5.51
C MET A 503 -24.20 -3.71 4.90
N VAL A 504 -24.29 -3.79 3.57
CA VAL A 504 -24.60 -5.05 2.86
C VAL A 504 -23.47 -6.07 3.02
N GLN A 505 -22.20 -5.65 3.01
CA GLN A 505 -21.05 -6.52 3.24
C GLN A 505 -21.05 -7.16 4.62
N GLN A 506 -21.60 -6.47 5.62
CA GLN A 506 -21.82 -6.98 6.98
C GLN A 506 -23.11 -7.79 7.13
N ARG A 507 -23.88 -7.98 6.03
CA ARG A 507 -25.14 -8.73 6.00
C ARG A 507 -26.22 -8.12 6.90
N LEU A 508 -26.17 -6.82 7.12
CA LEU A 508 -27.19 -6.10 7.85
C LEU A 508 -28.43 -5.91 6.96
N ASN A 509 -29.62 -6.17 7.51
CA ASN A 509 -30.87 -6.08 6.77
C ASN A 509 -31.27 -4.61 6.59
N ALA A 510 -31.31 -4.14 5.35
CA ALA A 510 -31.73 -2.78 5.02
C ALA A 510 -33.21 -2.46 5.35
N ASP A 511 -34.03 -3.48 5.64
CA ASP A 511 -35.40 -3.29 6.13
C ASP A 511 -35.45 -3.01 7.65
N VAL A 512 -34.34 -3.25 8.36
CA VAL A 512 -34.23 -3.09 9.83
C VAL A 512 -33.32 -1.91 10.18
N TYR A 513 -32.26 -1.72 9.40
CA TYR A 513 -31.20 -0.77 9.69
C TYR A 513 -31.07 0.30 8.61
N ASP A 514 -30.77 1.52 9.07
CA ASP A 514 -30.31 2.63 8.26
C ASP A 514 -28.82 2.91 8.55
N VAL A 515 -28.17 3.60 7.62
CA VAL A 515 -26.78 4.06 7.80
C VAL A 515 -26.72 5.58 7.73
N THR A 516 -26.33 6.19 8.86
CA THR A 516 -25.96 7.59 8.93
C THR A 516 -24.53 7.75 8.42
N THR A 517 -24.33 8.71 7.51
CA THR A 517 -23.03 8.98 6.90
C THR A 517 -22.52 10.36 7.30
N LEU A 518 -21.24 10.40 7.68
CA LEU A 518 -20.62 11.62 8.20
C LEU A 518 -19.31 11.87 7.49
N HIS A 519 -19.21 12.99 6.78
CA HIS A 519 -18.00 13.40 6.10
C HIS A 519 -17.65 14.85 6.42
N ALA A 520 -16.40 15.23 6.17
CA ALA A 520 -15.96 16.60 6.34
C ALA A 520 -16.64 17.55 5.33
N PRO A 521 -16.93 18.81 5.72
CA PRO A 521 -17.41 19.82 4.80
C PRO A 521 -16.28 20.32 3.88
N ALA A 522 -16.66 21.08 2.84
CA ALA A 522 -15.74 21.60 1.81
C ALA A 522 -14.45 22.25 2.36
N GLN A 523 -14.54 22.98 3.47
CA GLN A 523 -13.41 23.71 4.07
C GLN A 523 -12.34 22.76 4.64
N ARG A 524 -12.76 21.59 5.10
CA ARG A 524 -11.89 20.53 5.62
C ARG A 524 -11.55 19.49 4.56
N TRP A 525 -12.10 19.54 3.35
CA TRP A 525 -11.77 18.59 2.30
C TRP A 525 -10.32 18.74 1.80
N ASN A 526 -9.55 17.66 1.70
CA ASN A 526 -8.19 17.74 1.19
C ASN A 526 -8.17 17.77 -0.35
N ASN A 527 -7.96 18.97 -0.88
CA ASN A 527 -7.84 19.22 -2.31
C ASN A 527 -6.40 19.45 -2.77
N GLY A 528 -5.41 19.21 -1.90
CA GLY A 528 -3.99 19.43 -2.16
C GLY A 528 -3.56 20.89 -2.25
N LYS A 529 -4.52 21.84 -2.22
CA LYS A 529 -4.27 23.28 -2.24
C LYS A 529 -4.45 23.92 -0.87
N ASN A 530 -5.33 23.38 -0.03
CA ASN A 530 -5.51 23.84 1.34
C ASN A 530 -4.57 23.10 2.31
N SER A 531 -4.49 23.58 3.54
CA SER A 531 -3.71 22.96 4.61
C SER A 531 -4.40 21.76 5.25
N SER A 532 -5.56 21.33 4.73
CA SER A 532 -6.30 20.23 5.32
C SER A 532 -5.56 18.91 5.10
N LYS A 533 -5.52 18.09 6.15
CA LYS A 533 -4.98 16.73 6.10
C LYS A 533 -6.08 15.66 6.06
N TYR A 534 -7.34 16.07 5.88
CA TYR A 534 -8.48 15.16 5.88
C TYR A 534 -8.35 14.09 4.78
N GLU A 535 -8.57 12.82 5.11
CA GLU A 535 -8.40 11.70 4.18
C GLU A 535 -9.59 11.50 3.21
N ASN A 536 -10.46 12.50 3.06
CA ASN A 536 -11.63 12.50 2.15
C ASN A 536 -12.50 11.25 2.28
N TYR A 537 -12.84 10.87 3.52
CA TYR A 537 -13.64 9.68 3.84
C TYR A 537 -15.01 10.04 4.44
N ALA A 538 -15.91 9.06 4.51
CA ALA A 538 -17.14 9.07 5.31
C ALA A 538 -17.05 8.03 6.44
N ALA A 539 -17.49 8.42 7.64
CA ALA A 539 -17.79 7.47 8.72
C ALA A 539 -19.20 6.89 8.51
N CYS A 540 -19.32 5.57 8.64
CA CYS A 540 -20.55 4.84 8.45
C CYS A 540 -21.06 4.37 9.82
N VAL A 541 -22.19 4.92 10.26
CA VAL A 541 -22.81 4.58 11.54
C VAL A 541 -24.15 3.93 11.27
N VAL A 542 -24.31 2.67 11.68
CA VAL A 542 -25.58 1.96 11.53
C VAL A 542 -26.46 2.20 12.75
N HIS A 543 -27.75 2.38 12.53
CA HIS A 543 -28.78 2.46 13.57
C HIS A 543 -30.07 1.81 13.05
N ARG A 544 -31.07 1.62 13.92
CA ARG A 544 -32.35 1.07 13.49
C ARG A 544 -33.18 2.09 12.72
N HIS A 545 -33.90 1.60 11.71
CA HIS A 545 -34.82 2.41 10.91
C HIS A 545 -36.03 2.90 11.71
N ASP A 546 -36.47 2.12 12.70
CA ASP A 546 -37.58 2.48 13.59
C ASP A 546 -37.20 3.46 14.72
N GLY A 547 -35.94 3.89 14.77
CA GLY A 547 -35.41 4.82 15.77
C GLY A 547 -35.28 4.24 17.17
N LEU A 548 -35.49 2.93 17.36
CA LEU A 548 -35.21 2.26 18.63
C LEU A 548 -33.70 2.03 18.80
N ASP A 549 -33.28 1.84 20.04
CA ASP A 549 -31.90 1.47 20.37
C ASP A 549 -31.56 0.05 19.87
N LEU A 550 -30.29 -0.15 19.57
CA LEU A 550 -29.68 -1.47 19.37
C LEU A 550 -29.53 -2.15 20.73
N GLU A 551 -30.14 -3.32 20.92
CA GLU A 551 -30.07 -4.07 22.18
C GLU A 551 -28.69 -4.69 22.44
N SER A 552 -27.88 -4.87 21.39
CA SER A 552 -26.52 -5.38 21.43
C SER A 552 -25.76 -4.97 20.16
N GLY A 553 -24.42 -5.01 20.21
CA GLY A 553 -23.59 -4.67 19.06
C GLY A 553 -23.87 -5.54 17.82
N VAL A 554 -24.00 -4.89 16.67
CA VAL A 554 -24.07 -5.48 15.33
C VAL A 554 -22.66 -5.82 14.84
N THR A 555 -22.05 -6.77 15.57
CA THR A 555 -20.64 -7.17 15.44
C THR A 555 -20.26 -7.46 13.98
N PRO A 556 -19.08 -7.00 13.51
CA PRO A 556 -18.61 -7.27 12.16
C PRO A 556 -18.48 -8.79 11.89
N ILE A 557 -19.33 -9.32 11.03
CA ILE A 557 -19.09 -10.62 10.38
C ILE A 557 -17.93 -10.41 9.40
N ALA A 558 -17.07 -11.43 9.21
CA ALA A 558 -16.00 -11.42 8.22
C ALA A 558 -16.47 -10.80 6.90
N GLU A 559 -15.88 -9.65 6.55
CA GLU A 559 -16.35 -8.77 5.49
C GLU A 559 -16.41 -9.52 4.15
N LEU A 560 -17.57 -9.49 3.48
CA LEU A 560 -17.67 -9.98 2.12
C LEU A 560 -16.79 -9.11 1.22
N LYS A 561 -15.82 -9.74 0.54
CA LYS A 561 -14.84 -9.01 -0.29
C LYS A 561 -15.43 -8.43 -1.57
N ASP A 562 -16.58 -8.92 -2.02
CA ASP A 562 -17.18 -8.50 -3.29
C ASP A 562 -18.00 -7.21 -3.11
N PRO A 563 -17.93 -6.26 -4.06
CA PRO A 563 -18.87 -5.13 -4.14
C PRO A 563 -20.31 -5.63 -4.18
N LYS A 564 -21.23 -4.92 -3.51
CA LYS A 564 -22.64 -5.34 -3.42
C LYS A 564 -23.59 -4.25 -3.87
N PRO A 565 -24.70 -4.60 -4.54
CA PRO A 565 -25.68 -3.62 -4.95
C PRO A 565 -26.37 -2.95 -3.76
N VAL A 566 -26.44 -1.62 -3.78
CA VAL A 566 -27.09 -0.78 -2.75
C VAL A 566 -28.41 -0.26 -3.29
N ALA A 567 -29.48 -0.34 -2.51
CA ALA A 567 -30.77 0.24 -2.88
C ALA A 567 -30.76 1.75 -2.61
N MET A 568 -30.86 2.59 -3.64
CA MET A 568 -30.88 4.04 -3.52
C MET A 568 -31.92 4.65 -4.45
N ASP A 569 -32.40 5.84 -4.12
CA ASP A 569 -33.34 6.57 -4.94
C ASP A 569 -32.65 7.28 -6.12
N LEU A 570 -33.39 7.48 -7.22
CA LEU A 570 -32.97 8.38 -8.31
C LEU A 570 -33.77 9.69 -8.33
N GLN A 571 -34.87 9.75 -7.58
CA GLN A 571 -35.83 10.86 -7.57
C GLN A 571 -36.27 11.23 -6.15
N ALA A 572 -35.34 11.22 -5.19
CA ALA A 572 -35.56 11.65 -3.82
C ALA A 572 -35.93 13.15 -3.72
N THR A 573 -36.41 13.59 -2.56
CA THR A 573 -36.75 15.00 -2.33
C THR A 573 -35.54 15.92 -2.52
N LYS A 574 -34.35 15.49 -2.11
CA LYS A 574 -33.09 16.21 -2.29
C LYS A 574 -32.15 15.43 -3.18
N VAL A 575 -31.40 16.12 -4.03
CA VAL A 575 -30.40 15.50 -4.90
C VAL A 575 -29.32 14.77 -4.10
N ALA A 576 -28.98 15.27 -2.91
CA ALA A 576 -28.04 14.63 -1.99
C ALA A 576 -28.43 13.21 -1.54
N ASP A 577 -29.72 12.88 -1.60
CA ASP A 577 -30.26 11.58 -1.18
C ASP A 577 -30.42 10.61 -2.36
N ASN A 578 -30.05 11.04 -3.58
CA ASN A 578 -30.02 10.17 -4.75
C ASN A 578 -28.73 9.37 -4.84
N ALA A 579 -28.75 8.35 -5.69
CA ALA A 579 -27.54 7.65 -6.13
C ALA A 579 -26.47 8.62 -6.67
N PRO A 580 -25.18 8.40 -6.40
CA PRO A 580 -24.14 9.35 -6.78
C PRO A 580 -23.92 9.40 -8.29
N VAL A 581 -23.62 10.60 -8.81
CA VAL A 581 -23.17 10.77 -10.20
C VAL A 581 -21.91 9.96 -10.45
N GLY A 582 -21.84 9.30 -11.60
CA GLY A 582 -20.76 8.39 -11.97
C GLY A 582 -20.93 6.95 -11.47
N SER A 583 -21.97 6.65 -10.67
CA SER A 583 -22.35 5.27 -10.35
C SER A 583 -23.30 4.66 -11.37
N CYS A 584 -23.56 3.36 -11.25
CA CYS A 584 -24.22 2.59 -12.28
C CYS A 584 -25.45 1.81 -11.76
N VAL A 585 -26.50 1.75 -12.57
CA VAL A 585 -27.77 1.07 -12.24
C VAL A 585 -27.70 -0.39 -12.70
N GLN A 586 -27.86 -1.32 -11.76
CA GLN A 586 -27.79 -2.76 -12.03
C GLN A 586 -29.01 -3.28 -12.79
N GLY A 587 -30.18 -2.69 -12.56
CA GLY A 587 -31.43 -3.04 -13.24
C GLY A 587 -31.54 -2.38 -14.62
N ARG A 588 -32.36 -2.98 -15.49
CA ARG A 588 -32.63 -2.45 -16.83
C ARG A 588 -33.23 -1.04 -16.76
N VAL A 589 -32.80 -0.18 -17.69
CA VAL A 589 -33.29 1.19 -17.84
C VAL A 589 -34.49 1.17 -18.80
N ASP A 590 -35.65 0.75 -18.30
CA ASP A 590 -36.95 0.95 -18.94
C ASP A 590 -37.88 1.72 -17.99
N GLY A 591 -38.70 2.63 -18.54
CA GLY A 591 -39.26 3.78 -17.80
C GLY A 591 -40.08 3.47 -16.53
N GLU A 592 -40.62 2.27 -16.37
CA GLU A 592 -41.34 1.86 -15.15
C GLU A 592 -40.41 1.28 -14.07
N ALA A 593 -39.25 0.72 -14.44
CA ALA A 593 -38.34 0.02 -13.51
C ALA A 593 -37.45 0.96 -12.67
N LEU A 594 -37.54 2.27 -12.90
CA LEU A 594 -36.77 3.29 -12.18
C LEU A 594 -37.62 4.12 -11.19
N ALA A 595 -38.88 3.73 -10.97
CA ALA A 595 -39.73 4.31 -9.94
C ALA A 595 -39.39 3.70 -8.56
N GLY A 596 -38.81 4.51 -7.67
CA GLY A 596 -38.41 4.11 -6.31
C GLY A 596 -36.92 3.75 -6.18
N LYS A 597 -36.59 2.96 -5.16
CA LYS A 597 -35.20 2.55 -4.88
C LYS A 597 -34.71 1.54 -5.92
N VAL A 598 -33.65 1.90 -6.64
CA VAL A 598 -32.97 1.04 -7.62
C VAL A 598 -31.68 0.47 -7.04
N LYS A 599 -31.23 -0.65 -7.59
CA LYS A 599 -29.94 -1.26 -7.21
C LYS A 599 -28.80 -0.54 -7.92
N ILE A 600 -27.96 0.14 -7.15
CA ILE A 600 -26.75 0.84 -7.58
C ILE A 600 -25.53 -0.04 -7.36
N VAL A 601 -24.65 -0.09 -8.35
CA VAL A 601 -23.38 -0.82 -8.33
C VAL A 601 -22.24 0.08 -8.82
N ARG A 602 -21.01 -0.33 -8.53
CA ARG A 602 -19.82 0.25 -9.17
C ARG A 602 -19.84 -0.05 -10.66
N CYS A 603 -19.40 0.90 -11.49
CA CYS A 603 -19.41 0.71 -12.94
C CYS A 603 -18.42 -0.36 -13.44
N SER A 604 -17.51 -0.86 -12.59
CA SER A 604 -16.71 -2.07 -12.88
C SER A 604 -17.55 -3.35 -12.95
N GLU A 605 -18.73 -3.36 -12.34
CA GLU A 605 -19.67 -4.47 -12.36
C GLU A 605 -20.56 -4.44 -13.59
N TRP A 606 -21.23 -5.55 -13.88
CA TRP A 606 -22.25 -5.59 -14.93
C TRP A 606 -23.44 -4.69 -14.54
N HIS A 607 -23.78 -3.75 -15.41
CA HIS A 607 -24.87 -2.78 -15.18
C HIS A 607 -25.53 -2.40 -16.51
N TRP A 608 -26.66 -1.69 -16.44
CA TRP A 608 -27.45 -1.31 -17.62
C TRP A 608 -27.39 0.18 -17.92
N GLY A 609 -27.03 1.02 -16.96
CA GLY A 609 -26.81 2.43 -17.24
C GLY A 609 -25.94 3.13 -16.21
N GLN A 610 -25.39 4.28 -16.60
CA GLN A 610 -24.55 5.15 -15.77
C GLN A 610 -25.23 6.50 -15.54
N ILE A 611 -25.12 7.00 -14.31
CA ILE A 611 -25.68 8.30 -13.90
C ILE A 611 -24.72 9.43 -14.28
N PHE A 612 -25.19 10.40 -15.07
CA PHE A 612 -24.41 11.55 -15.52
C PHE A 612 -24.77 12.86 -14.80
N GLY A 613 -25.93 12.95 -14.16
CA GLY A 613 -26.25 14.11 -13.35
C GLY A 613 -27.72 14.28 -13.01
N TYR A 614 -27.94 15.28 -12.15
CA TYR A 614 -29.25 15.73 -11.68
C TYR A 614 -29.43 17.24 -11.91
N PRO A 615 -29.54 17.71 -13.16
CA PRO A 615 -29.67 19.14 -13.41
C PRO A 615 -30.99 19.68 -12.84
N THR A 616 -30.89 20.72 -12.00
CA THR A 616 -32.04 21.51 -11.56
C THR A 616 -32.69 22.19 -12.75
N LEU A 617 -34.01 22.04 -12.87
CA LEU A 617 -34.83 22.59 -13.94
C LEU A 617 -35.66 23.78 -13.45
N TYR A 618 -36.21 23.66 -12.24
CA TYR A 618 -37.12 24.63 -11.65
C TYR A 618 -36.79 24.82 -10.17
N GLU A 619 -36.87 26.07 -9.72
CA GLU A 619 -36.73 26.44 -8.31
C GLU A 619 -37.92 25.94 -7.47
N ALA A 620 -37.71 25.85 -6.16
CA ALA A 620 -38.80 25.55 -5.23
C ALA A 620 -39.95 26.56 -5.37
N GLY A 621 -41.19 26.08 -5.31
CA GLY A 621 -42.41 26.89 -5.37
C GLY A 621 -42.93 27.23 -6.77
N GLN A 622 -42.21 26.85 -7.84
CA GLN A 622 -42.70 27.06 -9.21
C GLN A 622 -43.87 26.13 -9.56
N SER A 623 -44.89 26.67 -10.22
CA SER A 623 -46.06 25.93 -10.66
C SER A 623 -45.73 24.96 -11.79
N PHE A 624 -46.38 23.80 -11.81
CA PHE A 624 -46.22 22.80 -12.87
C PHE A 624 -46.58 23.38 -14.25
N PRO A 625 -45.62 23.48 -15.20
CA PRO A 625 -45.87 24.09 -16.50
C PRO A 625 -46.52 23.13 -17.51
N GLY A 626 -46.75 21.88 -17.13
CA GLY A 626 -47.31 20.83 -17.98
C GLY A 626 -46.26 19.85 -18.50
N ASP A 627 -46.68 18.61 -18.77
CA ASP A 627 -45.78 17.50 -19.11
C ASP A 627 -44.90 17.79 -20.33
N SER A 628 -45.45 18.44 -21.36
CA SER A 628 -44.73 18.73 -22.60
C SER A 628 -43.51 19.62 -22.35
N GLU A 629 -43.69 20.67 -21.54
CA GLU A 629 -42.65 21.62 -21.21
C GLU A 629 -41.61 20.98 -20.28
N VAL A 630 -42.04 20.30 -19.22
CA VAL A 630 -41.13 19.59 -18.30
C VAL A 630 -40.27 18.57 -19.04
N ASN A 631 -40.86 17.79 -19.95
CA ASN A 631 -40.13 16.81 -20.75
C ASN A 631 -39.13 17.46 -21.71
N ALA A 632 -39.50 18.57 -22.36
CA ALA A 632 -38.61 19.29 -23.26
C ALA A 632 -37.41 19.88 -22.51
N VAL A 633 -37.64 20.56 -21.38
CA VAL A 633 -36.60 21.16 -20.55
C VAL A 633 -35.67 20.08 -19.97
N SER A 634 -36.23 18.96 -19.48
CA SER A 634 -35.44 17.83 -18.96
C SER A 634 -34.51 17.26 -20.02
N ARG A 635 -35.01 17.03 -21.25
CA ARG A 635 -34.19 16.51 -22.37
C ARG A 635 -33.05 17.45 -22.73
N ASN A 636 -33.34 18.75 -22.82
CA ASN A 636 -32.32 19.76 -23.13
C ASN A 636 -31.24 19.84 -22.04
N ALA A 637 -31.65 19.81 -20.76
CA ALA A 637 -30.72 19.84 -19.64
C ALA A 637 -29.81 18.60 -19.60
N CYS A 638 -30.35 17.41 -19.86
CA CYS A 638 -29.54 16.19 -19.94
C CYS A 638 -28.62 16.16 -21.17
N ALA A 639 -29.10 16.61 -22.34
CA ALA A 639 -28.29 16.69 -23.55
C ALA A 639 -27.10 17.66 -23.42
N ALA A 640 -27.24 18.72 -22.63
CA ALA A 640 -26.14 19.65 -22.33
C ALA A 640 -25.06 19.05 -21.40
N ARG A 641 -25.39 17.98 -20.67
CA ARG A 641 -24.50 17.39 -19.64
C ARG A 641 -23.86 16.07 -20.08
N ILE A 642 -24.55 15.32 -20.94
CA ILE A 642 -24.07 14.04 -21.47
C ILE A 642 -23.30 14.31 -22.77
N PRO A 643 -22.00 13.97 -22.85
CA PRO A 643 -21.26 14.08 -24.11
C PRO A 643 -21.82 13.12 -25.16
N SER A 644 -21.51 13.34 -26.44
CA SER A 644 -21.88 12.38 -27.48
C SER A 644 -21.05 11.11 -27.32
N LEU A 645 -21.71 10.00 -26.96
CA LEU A 645 -21.10 8.71 -26.67
C LEU A 645 -21.54 7.66 -27.72
N PRO A 646 -20.67 7.28 -28.68
CA PRO A 646 -21.01 6.30 -29.71
C PRO A 646 -21.45 4.96 -29.10
N GLY A 647 -22.60 4.44 -29.55
CA GLY A 647 -23.15 3.16 -29.06
C GLY A 647 -23.99 3.26 -27.78
N PHE A 648 -24.16 4.47 -27.24
CA PHE A 648 -25.02 4.74 -26.08
C PHE A 648 -26.23 5.60 -26.46
N ALA A 649 -27.31 5.41 -25.70
CA ALA A 649 -28.53 6.20 -25.74
C ALA A 649 -28.75 6.88 -24.40
N THR A 650 -29.39 8.04 -24.42
CA THR A 650 -29.73 8.80 -23.21
C THR A 650 -31.13 8.45 -22.74
N TRP A 651 -31.27 8.16 -21.46
CA TRP A 651 -32.56 8.11 -20.77
C TRP A 651 -32.71 9.34 -19.87
N VAL A 652 -33.89 9.93 -19.89
CA VAL A 652 -34.22 11.16 -19.16
C VAL A 652 -35.41 10.88 -18.27
N GLY A 653 -35.20 10.95 -16.96
CA GLY A 653 -36.26 10.90 -15.96
C GLY A 653 -36.69 12.31 -15.57
N PRO A 654 -37.82 12.84 -16.07
CA PRO A 654 -38.33 14.14 -15.60
C PRO A 654 -38.71 14.07 -14.12
N PRO A 655 -38.82 15.23 -13.42
CA PRO A 655 -39.34 15.27 -12.06
C PRO A 655 -40.70 14.55 -11.97
N SER A 656 -40.86 13.69 -10.96
CA SER A 656 -42.11 12.93 -10.76
C SER A 656 -43.27 13.87 -10.42
N TYR A 657 -44.51 13.50 -10.79
CA TYR A 657 -45.68 14.33 -10.47
C TYR A 657 -45.83 14.64 -8.95
N PRO A 658 -45.65 13.66 -8.03
CA PRO A 658 -45.69 13.93 -6.59
C PRO A 658 -44.71 15.00 -6.13
N SER A 659 -43.55 15.14 -6.80
CA SER A 659 -42.61 16.21 -6.47
C SER A 659 -43.22 17.59 -6.63
N TRP A 660 -44.15 17.79 -7.57
CA TRP A 660 -44.81 19.09 -7.81
C TRP A 660 -45.84 19.46 -6.74
N GLU A 661 -46.26 18.52 -5.89
CA GLU A 661 -47.13 18.78 -4.75
C GLU A 661 -46.37 19.38 -3.56
N ASP A 662 -45.04 19.17 -3.48
CA ASP A 662 -44.18 19.78 -2.47
C ASP A 662 -43.63 21.14 -2.97
N PRO A 663 -44.10 22.27 -2.41
CA PRO A 663 -43.61 23.59 -2.79
C PRO A 663 -42.16 23.84 -2.36
N ASN A 664 -41.60 23.06 -1.43
CA ASN A 664 -40.23 23.24 -0.94
C ASN A 664 -39.20 22.43 -1.74
N GLN A 665 -39.66 21.50 -2.59
CA GLN A 665 -38.77 20.64 -3.36
C GLN A 665 -38.31 21.33 -4.66
N VAL A 666 -36.99 21.38 -4.89
CA VAL A 666 -36.42 21.74 -6.20
C VAL A 666 -36.74 20.67 -7.24
N LYS A 667 -37.06 21.06 -8.47
CA LYS A 667 -37.38 20.09 -9.53
C LYS A 667 -36.16 19.87 -10.41
N TYR A 668 -35.72 18.62 -10.53
CA TYR A 668 -34.53 18.24 -11.30
C TYR A 668 -34.84 17.05 -12.21
N ALA A 669 -34.07 16.91 -13.29
CA ALA A 669 -34.12 15.71 -14.14
C ALA A 669 -33.09 14.67 -13.69
N VAL A 670 -33.30 13.40 -14.02
CA VAL A 670 -32.30 12.34 -13.91
C VAL A 670 -31.73 12.07 -15.30
N CYS A 671 -30.42 12.20 -15.45
CA CYS A 671 -29.72 11.96 -16.71
C CYS A 671 -28.93 10.65 -16.63
N LEU A 672 -29.36 9.63 -17.38
CA LEU A 672 -28.68 8.34 -17.49
C LEU A 672 -28.23 8.10 -18.94
N VAL A 673 -27.16 7.33 -19.09
CA VAL A 673 -26.83 6.69 -20.37
C VAL A 673 -26.93 5.18 -20.23
N HIS A 674 -27.40 4.53 -21.29
CA HIS A 674 -27.43 3.07 -21.40
C HIS A 674 -26.99 2.67 -22.81
N ARG A 675 -26.65 1.41 -23.03
CA ARG A 675 -26.28 0.97 -24.39
C ARG A 675 -27.47 1.05 -25.33
N ALA A 676 -27.23 1.50 -26.55
CA ALA A 676 -28.25 1.64 -27.60
C ALA A 676 -28.83 0.27 -28.02
N ASP A 677 -28.06 -0.81 -27.88
CA ASP A 677 -28.52 -2.18 -28.12
C ASP A 677 -29.24 -2.82 -26.92
N ASN A 678 -29.45 -2.04 -25.84
CA ASN A 678 -30.16 -2.45 -24.64
C ASN A 678 -29.62 -3.76 -24.03
N LYS A 679 -28.29 -3.83 -23.90
CA LYS A 679 -27.57 -4.90 -23.20
C LYS A 679 -26.77 -4.34 -22.03
N PRO A 680 -26.51 -5.15 -20.98
CA PRO A 680 -25.63 -4.73 -19.91
C PRO A 680 -24.18 -4.57 -20.40
N PHE A 681 -23.38 -3.83 -19.64
CA PHE A 681 -21.96 -3.59 -19.90
C PHE A 681 -21.14 -3.45 -18.60
N LYS A 682 -19.80 -3.42 -18.76
CA LYS A 682 -18.81 -3.19 -17.71
C LYS A 682 -17.93 -2.00 -18.10
N GLY A 683 -17.46 -1.27 -17.10
CA GLY A 683 -16.70 -0.03 -17.28
C GLY A 683 -17.61 1.20 -17.34
N ALA A 684 -17.01 2.39 -17.22
CA ALA A 684 -17.73 3.64 -17.46
C ALA A 684 -18.07 3.77 -18.96
N ALA A 685 -19.13 4.51 -19.28
CA ALA A 685 -19.40 4.94 -20.64
C ALA A 685 -18.40 6.07 -20.99
N GLU A 686 -17.49 5.77 -21.92
CA GLU A 686 -16.42 6.66 -22.39
C GLU A 686 -16.55 6.99 -23.88
#